data_AF-M0M5K8-F1
#
_entry.id   AF-M0M5K8-F1
#
_cell.length_a   1.000
_cell.length_b   1.000
_cell.length_c   1.000
_cell.angle_alpha   90.00
_cell.angle_beta   90.00
_cell.angle_gamma   90.00
#
_symmetry.space_group_name_H-M   'P 1'
#
loop_
_entity.id
_entity.type
_entity.pdbx_description
1 polymer ?
#
loop_
_entity_poly.entity_id
_entity_poly.type
_entity_poly.pdbx_seq_one_letter_code
_entity_poly.pdbx_strand_id
1 'polypeptide(L)'
;MDTSTTRPDGGVSRRRFLRTTAVAGGVVGLGGTAGVRAQTQQPETIELGGDTAGWVGRSPDSIEGDTNPTIELDAGTKYRITWENVDGKPHNIVISNRSGGTMKRTEVITERGATQSVTFTATPKTGSYVCEVHPTSMRGEFDLGEDAATSSEGSVSNEELYFPKGPSVRLETVVTEGPDSPLDFVVPPNSSDTYYIVDRSGGVYRYTERQGLQSEPFIDVSDRLAEIIGEMGLVGMAFHPDYQQNRKFYLRYSAPSREGTPEDYNHTEVLAEFTANDDGTSADPDSERTVMEIPHPQEIHNSGSMAFGPDDGYLYLGMGDGGGGSDNNLGHVEDWYEPLEGGNGQDVTENLLGSILRIDVDSRDGEKAYGIPEDNPLVGRDGLGEHYAWGLRNPWRIGFSNGDLYAGDVGQNSYEEINLIEKGNNYGWNIREGRHCFDPRAQEPSEVSTDGTCPTKTPDNVRGGEPLVDPIIEYPHAYRGRGVGASVIGGYVYTNDRVPALTDTYVFGDFRKNIDIEEPSGSLFAATKGRNGEWSTEEVTVANGDEGRIGNFVLAIGRDNDGELYALTTTDHDPGEGTGTVSRIVRDPSNAGTTGNATAGNETAGNATAGNATAGNATVGTDAAANGTANATADANATAGTAANDSTGAGSATGSAASGSNGSDGSNGSSDGASTTQGSGPGFGALAAVSGLVLGAARFLRRNDED
;
A
#
# COMPACT_ATOMS: atom_id res chain seq x y z
N MET A 1 52.59 -19.31 -37.43
CA MET A 1 52.14 -17.90 -37.48
C MET A 1 51.39 -17.70 -36.17
N ASP A 2 52.05 -17.54 -35.01
CA ASP A 2 53.08 -16.57 -34.64
C ASP A 2 52.67 -15.14 -35.06
N THR A 3 52.01 -14.42 -34.14
CA THR A 3 52.64 -13.37 -33.33
C THR A 3 51.69 -12.89 -32.21
N SER A 4 52.23 -12.76 -31.01
CA SER A 4 51.63 -12.14 -29.82
C SER A 4 51.57 -10.60 -29.94
N THR A 5 50.67 -9.95 -29.22
CA THR A 5 50.98 -8.73 -28.43
C THR A 5 49.81 -8.31 -27.51
N THR A 6 50.03 -8.47 -26.21
CA THR A 6 49.74 -7.53 -25.09
C THR A 6 48.58 -6.53 -25.21
N ARG A 7 47.57 -6.66 -24.33
CA ARG A 7 46.70 -5.55 -23.91
C ARG A 7 47.32 -4.82 -22.69
N PRO A 8 47.31 -3.48 -22.66
CA PRO A 8 47.90 -2.70 -21.57
C PRO A 8 46.91 -2.42 -20.43
N ASP A 9 47.43 -2.43 -19.21
CA ASP A 9 46.87 -1.74 -18.05
C ASP A 9 46.77 -0.23 -18.34
N GLY A 10 45.61 0.36 -18.02
CA GLY A 10 45.35 1.78 -18.18
C GLY A 10 44.42 2.27 -17.08
N GLY A 11 44.96 2.45 -15.87
CA GLY A 11 44.29 3.18 -14.80
C GLY A 11 44.09 4.64 -15.20
N VAL A 12 42.86 5.12 -15.15
CA VAL A 12 42.56 6.55 -15.26
C VAL A 12 42.48 7.14 -13.87
N SER A 13 43.52 7.89 -13.52
CA SER A 13 43.64 8.70 -12.32
C SER A 13 42.58 9.82 -12.32
N ARG A 14 41.70 9.84 -11.31
CA ARG A 14 40.90 11.02 -10.95
C ARG A 14 41.86 12.14 -10.49
N ARG A 15 42.06 13.17 -11.31
CA ARG A 15 42.84 14.36 -10.93
C ARG A 15 41.98 15.26 -10.05
N ARG A 16 42.31 15.30 -8.75
CA ARG A 16 41.80 16.28 -7.79
C ARG A 16 42.40 17.66 -8.13
N PHE A 17 41.57 18.62 -8.52
CA PHE A 17 41.99 20.00 -8.75
C PHE A 17 42.04 20.75 -7.42
N LEU A 18 43.24 20.89 -6.84
CA LEU A 18 43.45 21.78 -5.69
C LEU A 18 43.59 23.23 -6.20
N ARG A 19 42.61 24.10 -5.91
CA ARG A 19 42.77 25.55 -6.05
C ARG A 19 43.52 26.10 -4.83
N THR A 20 44.79 26.41 -5.02
CA THR A 20 45.65 27.08 -4.03
C THR A 20 45.35 28.58 -4.02
N THR A 21 44.69 29.08 -2.98
CA THR A 21 44.54 30.52 -2.75
C THR A 21 45.84 31.06 -2.13
N ALA A 22 46.58 31.84 -2.91
CA ALA A 22 47.74 32.59 -2.42
C ALA A 22 47.27 33.76 -1.56
N VAL A 23 47.52 33.69 -0.25
CA VAL A 23 47.37 34.83 0.67
C VAL A 23 48.73 35.52 0.81
N ALA A 24 48.89 36.67 0.14
CA ALA A 24 49.96 37.60 0.43
C ALA A 24 49.56 38.46 1.65
N GLY A 25 50.42 38.47 2.67
CA GLY A 25 50.17 39.09 3.96
C GLY A 25 50.25 40.62 3.99
N GLY A 26 49.60 41.19 5.01
CA GLY A 26 49.63 42.63 5.34
C GLY A 26 48.84 42.95 6.62
N VAL A 27 49.57 42.97 7.73
CA VAL A 27 49.27 43.24 9.16
C VAL A 27 48.38 44.47 9.51
N VAL A 28 47.44 44.24 10.45
CA VAL A 28 46.82 45.08 11.52
C VAL A 28 45.88 46.26 11.21
N GLY A 29 44.66 46.16 11.77
CA GLY A 29 43.77 47.28 12.09
C GLY A 29 42.44 46.82 12.72
N LEU A 30 42.24 47.15 14.00
CA LEU A 30 41.04 46.85 14.79
C LEU A 30 39.77 47.58 14.28
N GLY A 31 38.63 46.88 14.37
CA GLY A 31 37.30 47.49 14.52
C GLY A 31 36.56 47.86 13.24
N GLY A 32 35.39 47.26 13.04
CA GLY A 32 34.41 47.75 12.05
C GLY A 32 33.58 46.64 11.41
N THR A 33 32.29 46.65 11.73
CA THR A 33 31.16 45.98 11.06
C THR A 33 31.44 45.52 9.61
N ALA A 34 31.40 44.21 9.37
CA ALA A 34 31.39 43.66 8.01
C ALA A 34 30.00 43.88 7.38
N GLY A 35 29.84 44.99 6.67
CA GLY A 35 28.86 45.07 5.60
C GLY A 35 29.32 44.18 4.45
N VAL A 36 28.53 43.16 4.11
CA VAL A 36 28.72 42.35 2.91
C VAL A 36 28.53 43.26 1.70
N ARG A 37 29.64 43.64 1.04
CA ARG A 37 29.59 44.19 -0.32
C ARG A 37 29.15 43.07 -1.25
N ALA A 38 27.92 43.17 -1.77
CA ALA A 38 27.48 42.38 -2.90
C ALA A 38 28.37 42.72 -4.12
N GLN A 39 29.34 41.85 -4.43
CA GLN A 39 29.91 41.83 -5.78
C GLN A 39 28.84 41.22 -6.69
N THR A 40 28.42 41.97 -7.71
CA THR A 40 27.57 41.47 -8.78
C THR A 40 28.36 40.46 -9.62
N GLN A 41 28.39 39.21 -9.20
CA GLN A 41 28.86 38.09 -10.02
C GLN A 41 27.88 37.93 -11.20
N GLN A 42 28.44 37.92 -12.42
CA GLN A 42 27.71 37.45 -13.62
C GLN A 42 27.27 36.00 -13.37
N PRO A 43 26.05 35.61 -13.79
CA PRO A 43 25.60 34.25 -13.57
C PRO A 43 26.47 33.27 -14.35
N GLU A 44 26.82 32.15 -13.72
CA GLU A 44 27.45 31.04 -14.42
C GLU A 44 26.43 30.39 -15.36
N THR A 45 26.85 30.06 -16.58
CA THR A 45 25.94 29.59 -17.63
C THR A 45 26.00 28.08 -17.74
N ILE A 46 24.83 27.47 -17.83
CA ILE A 46 24.61 26.07 -18.17
C ILE A 46 23.80 26.04 -19.47
N GLU A 47 24.17 25.16 -20.39
CA GLU A 47 23.47 24.97 -21.67
C GLU A 47 22.96 23.54 -21.83
N LEU A 48 21.68 23.41 -22.19
CA LEU A 48 20.98 22.14 -22.41
C LEU A 48 20.29 22.12 -23.79
N GLY A 49 20.04 20.92 -24.32
CA GLY A 49 19.10 20.66 -25.41
C GLY A 49 17.86 19.96 -24.88
N GLY A 50 16.67 20.46 -25.20
CA GLY A 50 15.40 19.82 -24.86
C GLY A 50 14.96 18.88 -25.98
N ASP A 51 15.05 17.57 -25.72
CA ASP A 51 14.56 16.47 -26.54
C ASP A 51 13.60 15.62 -25.71
N THR A 52 12.51 15.12 -26.29
CA THR A 52 11.56 14.22 -25.61
C THR A 52 12.21 12.98 -24.96
N ALA A 53 13.39 12.55 -25.44
CA ALA A 53 14.16 11.47 -24.81
C ALA A 53 14.91 11.90 -23.53
N GLY A 54 15.10 13.20 -23.28
CA GLY A 54 15.75 13.75 -22.10
C GLY A 54 16.42 15.11 -22.34
N TRP A 55 16.84 15.76 -21.25
CA TRP A 55 17.70 16.94 -21.34
C TRP A 55 19.11 16.54 -21.77
N VAL A 56 19.59 17.02 -22.91
CA VAL A 56 20.94 16.73 -23.39
C VAL A 56 21.89 17.84 -22.92
N GLY A 57 22.90 17.51 -22.12
CA GLY A 57 23.89 18.48 -21.67
C GLY A 57 24.77 18.98 -22.83
N ARG A 58 25.04 20.29 -22.87
CA ARG A 58 25.87 20.93 -23.91
C ARG A 58 27.01 21.75 -23.34
N SER A 59 26.81 22.43 -22.20
CA SER A 59 27.87 23.18 -21.53
C SER A 59 27.54 23.33 -20.05
N PRO A 60 28.52 23.23 -19.12
CA PRO A 60 29.97 23.05 -19.33
C PRO A 60 30.36 21.67 -19.88
N ASP A 61 31.63 21.51 -20.30
CA ASP A 61 32.20 20.26 -20.84
C ASP A 61 31.95 19.04 -19.92
N SER A 62 31.74 19.25 -18.61
CA SER A 62 31.49 18.18 -17.63
C SER A 62 30.14 17.51 -17.78
N ILE A 63 29.19 18.11 -18.51
CA ILE A 63 27.87 17.54 -18.78
C ILE A 63 27.62 17.32 -20.29
N GLU A 64 28.61 17.61 -21.14
CA GLU A 64 28.43 17.58 -22.59
C GLU A 64 28.13 16.16 -23.10
N GLY A 65 26.99 15.99 -23.76
CA GLY A 65 26.55 14.71 -24.33
C GLY A 65 25.78 13.80 -23.37
N ASP A 66 25.72 14.15 -22.08
CA ASP A 66 24.97 13.38 -21.09
C ASP A 66 23.46 13.61 -21.25
N THR A 67 22.68 12.56 -21.04
CA THR A 67 21.21 12.65 -20.98
C THR A 67 20.79 12.78 -19.53
N ASN A 68 19.97 13.79 -19.24
CA ASN A 68 19.53 14.17 -17.89
C ASN A 68 20.69 14.34 -16.89
N PRO A 69 21.70 15.17 -17.20
CA PRO A 69 22.91 15.24 -16.37
C PRO A 69 22.61 15.70 -14.94
N THR A 70 23.36 15.17 -13.97
CA THR A 70 23.45 15.83 -12.66
C THR A 70 24.33 17.07 -12.81
N ILE A 71 23.80 18.24 -12.46
CA ILE A 71 24.53 19.51 -12.58
C ILE A 71 25.08 19.91 -11.21
N GLU A 72 26.40 19.98 -11.09
CA GLU A 72 27.06 20.49 -9.90
C GLU A 72 26.90 22.02 -9.79
N LEU A 73 26.44 22.51 -8.64
CA LEU A 73 26.22 23.92 -8.32
C LEU A 73 26.90 24.32 -7.00
N ASP A 74 27.43 25.53 -6.94
CA ASP A 74 27.91 26.12 -5.70
C ASP A 74 26.77 26.90 -5.00
N ALA A 75 26.50 26.57 -3.73
CA ALA A 75 25.48 27.27 -2.93
C ALA A 75 25.80 28.77 -2.80
N GLY A 76 24.81 29.62 -3.06
CA GLY A 76 24.94 31.08 -3.07
C GLY A 76 25.38 31.65 -4.43
N THR A 77 25.79 30.82 -5.39
CA THR A 77 26.15 31.24 -6.74
C THR A 77 24.90 31.42 -7.60
N LYS A 78 24.93 32.43 -8.48
CA LYS A 78 23.85 32.71 -9.43
C LYS A 78 24.12 31.94 -10.72
N TYR A 79 23.15 31.17 -11.19
CA TYR A 79 23.22 30.38 -12.41
C TYR A 79 22.19 30.86 -13.42
N ARG A 80 22.53 30.74 -14.70
CA ARG A 80 21.61 30.87 -15.83
C ARG A 80 21.64 29.58 -16.62
N ILE A 81 20.51 28.87 -16.64
CA ILE A 81 20.31 27.75 -17.55
C ILE A 81 19.71 28.32 -18.83
N THR A 82 20.37 28.09 -19.95
CA THR A 82 19.85 28.33 -21.30
C THR A 82 19.60 26.99 -21.95
N TRP A 83 18.46 26.82 -22.60
CA TRP A 83 18.15 25.57 -23.29
C TRP A 83 17.59 25.84 -24.68
N GLU A 84 17.90 24.95 -25.62
CA GLU A 84 17.40 24.96 -27.00
C GLU A 84 16.41 23.82 -27.20
N ASN A 85 15.26 24.09 -27.80
CA ASN A 85 14.32 23.05 -28.21
C ASN A 85 14.88 22.32 -29.45
N VAL A 86 15.37 21.09 -29.29
CA VAL A 86 16.09 20.41 -30.38
C VAL A 86 15.18 19.60 -31.29
N ASP A 87 14.00 19.21 -30.81
CA ASP A 87 13.09 18.30 -31.51
C ASP A 87 11.80 18.97 -32.05
N GLY A 88 11.53 20.22 -31.65
CA GLY A 88 10.32 20.96 -32.03
C GLY A 88 9.05 20.48 -31.34
N LYS A 89 9.16 19.73 -30.24
CA LYS A 89 8.02 19.37 -29.37
C LYS A 89 7.83 20.42 -28.28
N PRO A 90 6.65 20.51 -27.64
CA PRO A 90 6.43 21.49 -26.57
C PRO A 90 7.32 21.17 -25.37
N HIS A 91 8.15 22.13 -24.96
CA HIS A 91 9.06 21.99 -23.81
C HIS A 91 9.06 23.25 -22.95
N ASN A 92 9.24 23.08 -21.65
CA ASN A 92 9.67 24.13 -20.73
C ASN A 92 10.69 23.57 -19.74
N ILE A 93 11.35 24.43 -18.95
CA ILE A 93 12.18 23.98 -17.84
C ILE A 93 11.67 24.59 -16.53
N VAL A 94 11.53 23.75 -15.52
CA VAL A 94 11.17 24.12 -14.16
C VAL A 94 12.27 23.69 -13.24
N ILE A 95 12.78 24.64 -12.45
CA ILE A 95 13.74 24.39 -11.38
C ILE A 95 12.95 24.31 -10.09
N SER A 96 13.08 23.19 -9.40
CA SER A 96 12.40 22.90 -8.14
C SER A 96 13.41 22.80 -7.00
N ASN A 97 12.92 23.06 -5.79
CA ASN A 97 13.67 22.78 -4.58
C ASN A 97 13.60 21.28 -4.22
N ARG A 98 14.39 20.84 -3.25
CA ARG A 98 14.44 19.44 -2.77
C ARG A 98 13.14 18.95 -2.12
N SER A 99 12.20 19.84 -1.85
CA SER A 99 10.86 19.51 -1.34
C SER A 99 9.78 19.63 -2.42
N GLY A 100 10.15 19.57 -3.71
CA GLY A 100 9.23 19.60 -4.85
C GLY A 100 8.67 20.98 -5.23
N GLY A 101 8.89 22.01 -4.43
CA GLY A 101 8.36 23.35 -4.69
C GLY A 101 9.07 24.08 -5.83
N THR A 102 8.31 24.65 -6.77
CA THR A 102 8.85 25.41 -7.91
C THR A 102 9.60 26.67 -7.47
N MET A 103 10.88 26.77 -7.85
CA MET A 103 11.70 27.97 -7.64
C MET A 103 11.66 28.91 -8.84
N LYS A 104 11.76 28.37 -10.05
CA LYS A 104 11.69 29.09 -11.32
C LYS A 104 11.11 28.22 -12.42
N ARG A 105 10.49 28.85 -13.41
CA ARG A 105 9.85 28.20 -14.56
C ARG A 105 10.05 29.05 -15.81
N THR A 106 10.23 28.41 -16.96
CA THR A 106 10.12 29.06 -18.28
C THR A 106 8.76 28.79 -18.92
N GLU A 107 8.42 29.56 -19.95
CA GLU A 107 7.22 29.29 -20.75
C GLU A 107 7.43 28.05 -21.63
N VAL A 108 6.33 27.46 -22.10
CA VAL A 108 6.38 26.34 -23.05
C VAL A 108 6.66 26.88 -24.45
N ILE A 109 7.68 26.36 -25.13
CA ILE A 109 8.00 26.68 -26.53
C ILE A 109 7.94 25.43 -27.40
N THR A 110 7.49 25.59 -28.65
CA THR A 110 7.23 24.49 -29.59
C THR A 110 8.05 24.59 -30.88
N GLU A 111 8.83 25.65 -31.06
CA GLU A 111 9.62 25.87 -32.28
C GLU A 111 11.00 25.22 -32.16
N ARG A 112 11.34 24.34 -33.10
CA ARG A 112 12.68 23.73 -33.17
C ARG A 112 13.75 24.81 -33.38
N GLY A 113 14.79 24.78 -32.55
CA GLY A 113 15.88 25.75 -32.53
C GLY A 113 15.59 27.01 -31.70
N ALA A 114 14.38 27.17 -31.16
CA ALA A 114 14.09 28.25 -30.24
C ALA A 114 14.80 28.02 -28.89
N THR A 115 15.27 29.10 -28.27
CA THR A 115 15.99 29.07 -26.99
C THR A 115 15.28 29.89 -25.92
N GLN A 116 15.34 29.42 -24.68
CA GLN A 116 14.92 30.18 -23.51
C GLN A 116 15.96 30.05 -22.39
N SER A 117 15.97 31.03 -21.49
CA SER A 117 16.85 31.00 -20.32
C SER A 117 16.09 31.30 -19.03
N VAL A 118 16.51 30.64 -17.96
CA VAL A 118 16.06 30.89 -16.59
C VAL A 118 17.27 31.19 -15.71
N THR A 119 17.14 32.17 -14.82
CA THR A 119 18.21 32.55 -13.90
C THR A 119 17.74 32.39 -12.45
N PHE A 120 18.54 31.71 -11.64
CA PHE A 120 18.26 31.46 -10.23
C PHE A 120 19.54 31.57 -9.41
N THR A 121 19.41 31.70 -8.09
CA THR A 121 20.54 31.57 -7.17
C THR A 121 20.44 30.20 -6.53
N ALA A 122 21.50 29.40 -6.66
CA ALA A 122 21.58 28.09 -6.04
C ALA A 122 21.54 28.27 -4.52
N THR A 123 20.75 27.44 -3.85
CA THR A 123 20.69 27.37 -2.39
C THR A 123 20.84 25.91 -1.99
N PRO A 124 21.15 25.60 -0.72
CA PRO A 124 21.13 24.21 -0.25
C PRO A 124 19.79 23.49 -0.46
N LYS A 125 18.71 24.24 -0.71
CA LYS A 125 17.38 23.72 -1.03
C LYS A 125 17.16 23.50 -2.52
N THR A 126 18.03 23.93 -3.41
CA THR A 126 17.91 23.67 -4.86
C THR A 126 17.97 22.16 -5.09
N GLY A 127 17.00 21.61 -5.85
CA GLY A 127 16.79 20.18 -5.96
C GLY A 127 16.97 19.66 -7.38
N SER A 128 16.01 19.93 -8.26
CA SER A 128 15.97 19.32 -9.60
C SER A 128 15.52 20.29 -10.67
N TYR A 129 15.68 19.88 -11.93
CA TYR A 129 15.09 20.56 -13.08
C TYR A 129 14.34 19.57 -13.97
N VAL A 130 13.15 19.97 -14.43
CA VAL A 130 12.21 19.09 -15.13
C VAL A 130 11.49 19.81 -16.26
N CYS A 131 11.12 19.08 -17.31
CA CYS A 131 10.13 19.53 -18.29
C CYS A 131 8.74 19.13 -17.81
N GLU A 132 7.83 20.08 -17.61
CA GLU A 132 6.46 19.75 -17.15
C GLU A 132 5.64 19.05 -18.23
N VAL A 133 6.01 19.21 -19.51
CA VAL A 133 5.35 18.52 -20.63
C VAL A 133 5.80 17.05 -20.72
N HIS A 134 7.03 16.76 -20.29
CA HIS A 134 7.65 15.43 -20.36
C HIS A 134 8.35 15.07 -19.04
N PRO A 135 7.61 14.99 -17.92
CA PRO A 135 8.21 14.92 -16.58
C PRO A 135 8.91 13.58 -16.29
N THR A 136 8.52 12.52 -16.99
CA THR A 136 9.07 11.17 -16.84
C THR A 136 10.43 11.01 -17.54
N SER A 137 10.63 11.64 -18.70
CA SER A 137 11.84 11.47 -19.51
C SER A 137 12.82 12.64 -19.43
N MET A 138 12.35 13.86 -19.14
CA MET A 138 13.18 15.07 -19.16
C MET A 138 13.34 15.65 -17.75
N ARG A 139 14.11 14.97 -16.91
CA ARG A 139 14.37 15.35 -15.52
C ARG A 139 15.83 15.13 -15.15
N GLY A 140 16.49 16.15 -14.61
CA GLY A 140 17.84 16.06 -14.05
C GLY A 140 17.92 16.66 -12.64
N GLU A 141 19.04 16.42 -11.97
CA GLU A 141 19.25 16.84 -10.58
C GLU A 141 20.35 17.90 -10.44
N PHE A 142 20.29 18.68 -9.36
CA PHE A 142 21.38 19.55 -8.95
C PHE A 142 22.13 18.97 -7.75
N ASP A 143 23.43 18.75 -7.90
CA ASP A 143 24.32 18.40 -6.79
C ASP A 143 24.98 19.68 -6.26
N LEU A 144 25.06 19.87 -4.94
CA LEU A 144 25.71 21.02 -4.32
C LEU A 144 27.01 20.70 -3.58
N GLY A 145 27.47 19.44 -3.61
CA GLY A 145 28.64 18.97 -2.85
C GLY A 145 28.45 19.05 -1.33
N GLU A 146 29.05 18.12 -0.58
CA GLU A 146 28.86 17.99 0.89
C GLU A 146 29.55 19.06 1.77
N ASP A 147 30.10 20.15 1.23
CA ASP A 147 31.06 21.01 1.96
C ASP A 147 30.55 22.38 2.46
N ALA A 148 29.25 22.70 2.37
CA ALA A 148 28.73 23.99 2.88
C ALA A 148 28.14 23.93 4.32
N ALA A 149 28.27 22.81 5.03
CA ALA A 149 27.77 22.67 6.39
C ALA A 149 28.72 21.88 7.29
N THR A 150 29.90 22.41 7.63
CA THR A 150 30.50 22.18 8.97
C THR A 150 31.59 23.20 9.31
N SER A 151 31.34 24.02 10.32
CA SER A 151 32.39 24.39 11.28
C SER A 151 31.79 24.55 12.67
N SER A 152 31.40 23.42 13.25
CA SER A 152 31.60 23.17 14.68
C SER A 152 31.38 21.68 14.93
N GLU A 153 32.44 20.97 15.29
CA GLU A 153 32.33 19.75 16.07
C GLU A 153 31.48 20.06 17.31
N GLY A 154 30.26 19.50 17.33
CA GLY A 154 29.28 19.75 18.39
C GLY A 154 27.94 19.13 18.04
N SER A 155 27.72 17.92 18.57
CA SER A 155 26.51 17.09 18.50
C SER A 155 26.09 16.63 17.10
N VAL A 156 25.98 15.32 16.94
CA VAL A 156 25.13 14.66 15.95
C VAL A 156 23.76 15.35 16.04
N SER A 157 23.38 16.16 15.05
CA SER A 157 22.02 16.68 15.00
C SER A 157 21.13 15.48 14.75
N ASN A 158 20.33 15.15 15.76
CA ASN A 158 19.26 14.17 15.70
C ASN A 158 18.26 14.66 14.63
N GLU A 159 18.48 14.33 13.36
CA GLU A 159 17.50 14.57 12.31
C GLU A 159 16.30 13.68 12.63
N GLU A 160 15.23 14.33 13.09
CA GLU A 160 13.99 13.70 13.52
C GLU A 160 13.40 12.87 12.38
N LEU A 161 13.45 11.54 12.53
CA LEU A 161 12.71 10.59 11.71
C LEU A 161 11.20 10.84 11.87
N TYR A 162 10.40 10.54 10.85
CA TYR A 162 8.94 10.61 10.98
C TYR A 162 8.46 9.65 12.08
N PHE A 163 8.81 8.37 11.93
CA PHE A 163 8.66 7.40 13.00
C PHE A 163 9.92 7.35 13.85
N PRO A 164 9.82 7.48 15.18
CA PRO A 164 10.95 7.18 16.05
C PRO A 164 11.37 5.71 15.88
N LYS A 165 12.63 5.42 16.19
CA LYS A 165 13.11 4.03 16.25
C LYS A 165 12.43 3.32 17.42
N GLY A 166 11.81 2.19 17.10
CA GLY A 166 11.07 1.36 18.04
C GLY A 166 11.83 0.10 18.46
N PRO A 167 11.10 -0.99 18.74
CA PRO A 167 11.69 -2.23 19.23
C PRO A 167 12.63 -2.87 18.19
N SER A 168 13.60 -3.63 18.70
CA SER A 168 14.52 -4.43 17.87
C SER A 168 14.10 -5.90 17.87
N VAL A 169 14.03 -6.48 16.68
CA VAL A 169 13.68 -7.88 16.42
C VAL A 169 14.71 -8.51 15.50
N ARG A 170 14.60 -9.81 15.27
CA ARG A 170 15.29 -10.52 14.20
C ARG A 170 14.29 -11.20 13.29
N LEU A 171 14.66 -11.41 12.04
CA LEU A 171 13.93 -12.26 11.11
C LEU A 171 14.64 -13.61 10.98
N GLU A 172 13.93 -14.69 11.31
CA GLU A 172 14.39 -16.07 11.12
C GLU A 172 13.66 -16.67 9.90
N THR A 173 14.35 -16.76 8.77
CA THR A 173 13.77 -17.28 7.53
C THR A 173 13.50 -18.77 7.65
N VAL A 174 12.23 -19.14 7.48
CA VAL A 174 11.73 -20.53 7.57
C VAL A 174 11.41 -21.11 6.19
N VAL A 175 11.18 -20.27 5.19
CA VAL A 175 10.98 -20.65 3.78
C VAL A 175 11.84 -19.78 2.89
N THR A 176 12.65 -20.41 2.03
CA THR A 176 13.62 -19.76 1.12
C THR A 176 13.47 -20.17 -0.33
N GLU A 177 12.67 -21.19 -0.62
CA GLU A 177 12.49 -21.79 -1.95
C GLU A 177 11.03 -22.22 -2.08
N GLY A 178 10.47 -22.18 -3.29
CA GLY A 178 9.10 -22.61 -3.59
C GLY A 178 8.21 -21.44 -4.02
N PRO A 179 7.84 -20.52 -3.12
CA PRO A 179 7.07 -19.32 -3.48
C PRO A 179 7.90 -18.30 -4.26
N ASP A 180 7.29 -17.68 -5.26
CA ASP A 180 7.85 -16.56 -6.02
C ASP A 180 7.50 -15.23 -5.33
N SER A 181 6.22 -15.05 -5.02
CA SER A 181 5.61 -13.85 -4.46
C SER A 181 4.57 -14.28 -3.42
N PRO A 182 5.01 -14.64 -2.20
CA PRO A 182 4.10 -15.10 -1.14
C PRO A 182 3.23 -13.93 -0.67
N LEU A 183 1.96 -13.96 -1.03
CA LEU A 183 1.00 -12.91 -0.71
C LEU A 183 0.21 -13.19 0.55
N ASP A 184 0.08 -14.45 1.00
CA ASP A 184 -0.66 -14.76 2.22
C ASP A 184 -0.06 -15.89 3.04
N PHE A 185 -0.36 -15.89 4.34
CA PHE A 185 0.02 -16.92 5.30
C PHE A 185 -1.19 -17.25 6.16
N VAL A 186 -1.71 -18.46 5.98
CA VAL A 186 -2.96 -18.88 6.60
C VAL A 186 -2.79 -20.18 7.36
N VAL A 187 -3.46 -20.27 8.51
CA VAL A 187 -3.33 -21.38 9.44
C VAL A 187 -4.69 -22.03 9.63
N PRO A 188 -4.81 -23.36 9.50
CA PRO A 188 -6.07 -24.04 9.81
C PRO A 188 -6.45 -23.81 11.28
N PRO A 189 -7.76 -23.69 11.60
CA PRO A 189 -8.21 -23.61 12.97
C PRO A 189 -7.66 -24.77 13.82
N ASN A 190 -7.15 -24.44 15.02
CA ASN A 190 -6.56 -25.38 15.98
C ASN A 190 -5.27 -26.09 15.53
N SER A 191 -4.59 -25.60 14.48
CA SER A 191 -3.25 -26.07 14.06
C SER A 191 -2.15 -25.31 14.81
N SER A 192 -1.13 -25.99 15.30
CA SER A 192 0.02 -25.37 15.99
C SER A 192 1.36 -25.56 15.27
N ASP A 193 1.38 -26.29 14.15
CA ASP A 193 2.62 -26.67 13.48
C ASP A 193 2.54 -26.71 11.94
N THR A 194 1.36 -26.41 11.39
CA THR A 194 1.06 -26.50 9.96
C THR A 194 0.43 -25.21 9.49
N TYR A 195 1.02 -24.60 8.46
CA TYR A 195 0.59 -23.34 7.84
C TYR A 195 0.61 -23.47 6.33
N TYR A 196 -0.05 -22.55 5.64
CA TYR A 196 -0.15 -22.54 4.18
C TYR A 196 0.24 -21.16 3.67
N ILE A 197 1.07 -21.16 2.64
CA ILE A 197 1.62 -19.97 2.01
C ILE A 197 0.97 -19.83 0.65
N VAL A 198 0.25 -18.74 0.45
CA VAL A 198 -0.44 -18.43 -0.79
C VAL A 198 0.52 -17.64 -1.66
N ASP A 199 0.79 -18.16 -2.85
CA ASP A 199 1.67 -17.53 -3.82
C ASP A 199 0.86 -16.90 -4.95
N ARG A 200 1.25 -15.68 -5.34
CA ARG A 200 0.60 -14.92 -6.41
C ARG A 200 0.43 -15.70 -7.71
N SER A 201 1.37 -16.61 -8.01
CA SER A 201 1.39 -17.43 -9.24
C SER A 201 0.27 -18.48 -9.32
N GLY A 202 -0.48 -18.71 -8.23
CA GLY A 202 -1.59 -19.68 -8.19
C GLY A 202 -1.33 -20.91 -7.32
N GLY A 203 -0.12 -21.05 -6.77
CA GLY A 203 0.22 -22.13 -5.86
C GLY A 203 -0.11 -21.81 -4.40
N VAL A 204 -0.66 -22.79 -3.68
CA VAL A 204 -0.68 -22.77 -2.21
C VAL A 204 0.26 -23.84 -1.70
N TYR A 205 1.24 -23.46 -0.88
CA TYR A 205 2.26 -24.38 -0.37
C TYR A 205 2.05 -24.67 1.11
N ARG A 206 2.00 -25.96 1.45
CA ARG A 206 1.90 -26.40 2.84
C ARG A 206 3.28 -26.42 3.49
N TYR A 207 3.40 -25.78 4.65
CA TYR A 207 4.59 -25.79 5.50
C TYR A 207 4.28 -26.49 6.82
N THR A 208 5.25 -27.25 7.34
CA THR A 208 5.18 -27.74 8.73
C THR A 208 6.49 -27.48 9.47
N GLU A 209 6.42 -27.18 10.77
CA GLU A 209 7.62 -27.00 11.61
C GLU A 209 8.56 -28.21 11.55
N ARG A 210 8.01 -29.41 11.37
CA ARG A 210 8.77 -30.67 11.36
C ARG A 210 9.41 -30.99 10.02
N GLN A 211 8.77 -30.64 8.91
CA GLN A 211 9.19 -31.05 7.56
C GLN A 211 9.66 -29.90 6.68
N GLY A 212 9.46 -28.66 7.11
CA GLY A 212 9.63 -27.48 6.26
C GLY A 212 8.51 -27.38 5.22
N LEU A 213 8.81 -26.66 4.14
CA LEU A 213 7.92 -26.52 2.99
C LEU A 213 7.81 -27.85 2.23
N GLN A 214 6.60 -28.21 1.82
CA GLN A 214 6.37 -29.33 0.92
C GLN A 214 6.74 -28.95 -0.53
N SER A 215 7.32 -29.90 -1.26
CA SER A 215 7.76 -29.66 -2.65
C SER A 215 6.62 -29.56 -3.63
N GLU A 216 5.53 -30.30 -3.39
CA GLU A 216 4.31 -30.22 -4.18
C GLU A 216 3.36 -29.22 -3.52
N PRO A 217 2.67 -28.38 -4.31
CA PRO A 217 1.67 -27.48 -3.76
C PRO A 217 0.51 -28.28 -3.14
N PHE A 218 -0.07 -27.73 -2.08
CA PHE A 218 -1.33 -28.19 -1.51
C PHE A 218 -2.45 -28.14 -2.54
N ILE A 219 -2.49 -27.07 -3.33
CA ILE A 219 -3.35 -26.89 -4.50
C ILE A 219 -2.66 -25.91 -5.47
N ASP A 220 -2.86 -26.14 -6.76
CA ASP A 220 -2.41 -25.26 -7.84
C ASP A 220 -3.64 -24.86 -8.68
N VAL A 221 -3.91 -23.56 -8.76
CA VAL A 221 -5.01 -22.97 -9.54
C VAL A 221 -4.50 -22.02 -10.62
N SER A 222 -3.23 -22.12 -11.00
CA SER A 222 -2.59 -21.27 -12.03
C SER A 222 -3.32 -21.32 -13.38
N ASP A 223 -4.01 -22.43 -13.70
CA ASP A 223 -4.82 -22.58 -14.91
C ASP A 223 -6.15 -21.80 -14.87
N ARG A 224 -6.54 -21.28 -13.71
CA ARG A 224 -7.74 -20.46 -13.51
C ARG A 224 -7.44 -18.96 -13.57
N LEU A 225 -6.17 -18.56 -13.54
CA LEU A 225 -5.76 -17.17 -13.48
C LEU A 225 -5.80 -16.50 -14.85
N ALA A 226 -6.16 -15.22 -14.86
CA ALA A 226 -5.84 -14.34 -15.98
C ALA A 226 -4.32 -14.14 -16.10
N GLU A 227 -3.89 -13.51 -17.18
CA GLU A 227 -2.49 -13.05 -17.28
C GLU A 227 -2.18 -12.11 -16.10
N ILE A 228 -1.17 -12.47 -15.32
CA ILE A 228 -0.83 -11.75 -14.10
C ILE A 228 -0.11 -10.45 -14.46
N ILE A 229 -0.82 -9.35 -14.35
CA ILE A 229 -0.30 -7.97 -14.42
C ILE A 229 -0.77 -7.20 -13.18
N GLY A 230 -0.14 -6.06 -12.88
CA GLY A 230 -0.55 -5.21 -11.74
C GLY A 230 -0.55 -5.96 -10.41
N GLU A 231 -1.70 -6.04 -9.74
CA GLU A 231 -1.88 -6.75 -8.46
C GLU A 231 -2.59 -8.11 -8.61
N MET A 232 -2.88 -8.52 -9.84
CA MET A 232 -3.64 -9.74 -10.11
C MET A 232 -2.91 -11.01 -9.65
N GLY A 233 -3.67 -12.09 -9.54
CA GLY A 233 -3.15 -13.44 -9.27
C GLY A 233 -4.01 -14.18 -8.26
N LEU A 234 -3.41 -15.11 -7.53
CA LEU A 234 -4.00 -15.69 -6.32
C LEU A 234 -3.65 -14.81 -5.12
N VAL A 235 -4.64 -14.08 -4.60
CA VAL A 235 -4.42 -12.92 -3.70
C VAL A 235 -4.88 -13.14 -2.26
N GLY A 236 -5.64 -14.20 -1.99
CA GLY A 236 -6.07 -14.52 -0.63
C GLY A 236 -6.61 -15.94 -0.45
N MET A 237 -6.61 -16.36 0.82
CA MET A 237 -7.15 -17.65 1.24
C MET A 237 -7.76 -17.54 2.64
N ALA A 238 -8.79 -18.35 2.93
CA ALA A 238 -9.28 -18.56 4.29
C ALA A 238 -9.72 -20.00 4.51
N PHE A 239 -9.38 -20.58 5.65
CA PHE A 239 -9.97 -21.84 6.09
C PHE A 239 -11.34 -21.59 6.72
N HIS A 240 -12.31 -22.45 6.41
CA HIS A 240 -13.59 -22.43 7.09
C HIS A 240 -13.39 -22.63 8.61
N PRO A 241 -14.16 -21.98 9.51
CA PRO A 241 -14.04 -22.20 10.96
C PRO A 241 -14.16 -23.69 11.36
N ASP A 242 -15.08 -24.41 10.72
CA ASP A 242 -15.26 -25.87 10.84
C ASP A 242 -14.37 -26.73 9.90
N TYR A 243 -13.21 -26.21 9.46
CA TYR A 243 -12.29 -26.93 8.54
C TYR A 243 -11.93 -28.34 9.02
N GLN A 244 -11.85 -28.54 10.34
CA GLN A 244 -11.53 -29.86 10.91
C GLN A 244 -12.63 -30.90 10.68
N GLN A 245 -13.86 -30.48 10.37
CA GLN A 245 -15.00 -31.34 10.09
C GLN A 245 -15.35 -31.37 8.60
N ASN A 246 -15.32 -30.21 7.92
CA ASN A 246 -15.81 -30.08 6.55
C ASN A 246 -14.72 -30.01 5.48
N ARG A 247 -13.45 -29.82 5.88
CA ARG A 247 -12.29 -29.66 4.98
C ARG A 247 -12.40 -28.51 3.97
N LYS A 248 -13.31 -27.57 4.19
CA LYS A 248 -13.55 -26.44 3.29
C LYS A 248 -12.55 -25.31 3.52
N PHE A 249 -12.08 -24.76 2.41
CA PHE A 249 -11.32 -23.51 2.39
C PHE A 249 -11.72 -22.70 1.18
N TYR A 250 -11.35 -21.43 1.18
CA TYR A 250 -11.73 -20.47 0.16
C TYR A 250 -10.47 -19.86 -0.43
N LEU A 251 -10.46 -19.68 -1.74
CA LEU A 251 -9.43 -18.94 -2.46
C LEU A 251 -10.06 -17.73 -3.13
N ARG A 252 -9.28 -16.66 -3.20
CA ARG A 252 -9.60 -15.49 -4.00
C ARG A 252 -8.55 -15.25 -5.07
N TYR A 253 -9.01 -15.11 -6.30
CA TYR A 253 -8.10 -14.95 -7.42
C TYR A 253 -8.71 -14.17 -8.59
N SER A 254 -7.84 -13.58 -9.40
CA SER A 254 -8.18 -12.86 -10.62
C SER A 254 -8.31 -13.85 -11.80
N ALA A 255 -9.53 -14.11 -12.25
CA ALA A 255 -9.83 -15.01 -13.36
C ALA A 255 -9.99 -14.24 -14.69
N PRO A 256 -9.77 -14.88 -15.86
CA PRO A 256 -10.16 -14.28 -17.13
C PRO A 256 -11.64 -13.89 -17.11
N SER A 257 -12.02 -12.86 -17.86
CA SER A 257 -13.40 -12.34 -17.89
C SER A 257 -14.44 -13.47 -18.05
N ARG A 258 -15.33 -13.58 -17.06
CA ARG A 258 -16.42 -14.56 -17.02
C ARG A 258 -17.74 -13.94 -17.45
N GLU A 259 -18.79 -14.77 -17.54
CA GLU A 259 -20.13 -14.31 -17.88
C GLU A 259 -20.57 -13.17 -16.94
N GLY A 260 -21.10 -12.09 -17.51
CA GLY A 260 -21.51 -10.90 -16.76
C GLY A 260 -20.41 -9.85 -16.55
N THR A 261 -19.15 -10.15 -16.88
CA THR A 261 -18.08 -9.14 -16.87
C THR A 261 -18.18 -8.25 -18.12
N PRO A 262 -18.24 -6.91 -18.00
CA PRO A 262 -18.23 -6.00 -19.14
C PRO A 262 -17.02 -6.20 -20.05
N GLU A 263 -17.19 -5.97 -21.36
CA GLU A 263 -16.13 -6.23 -22.37
C GLU A 263 -14.87 -5.38 -22.18
N ASP A 264 -15.00 -4.21 -21.56
CA ASP A 264 -13.93 -3.27 -21.30
C ASP A 264 -13.26 -3.47 -19.94
N TYR A 265 -13.81 -4.33 -19.07
CA TYR A 265 -13.22 -4.64 -17.77
C TYR A 265 -12.07 -5.64 -17.92
N ASN A 266 -11.04 -5.46 -17.08
CA ASN A 266 -9.82 -6.26 -17.14
C ASN A 266 -10.06 -7.75 -16.87
N HIS A 267 -10.75 -8.07 -15.78
CA HIS A 267 -10.88 -9.44 -15.29
C HIS A 267 -12.10 -9.65 -14.39
N THR A 268 -12.28 -10.87 -13.90
CA THR A 268 -13.28 -11.20 -12.87
C THR A 268 -12.55 -11.59 -11.60
N GLU A 269 -12.82 -10.89 -10.49
CA GLU A 269 -12.41 -11.33 -9.16
C GLU A 269 -13.32 -12.47 -8.70
N VAL A 270 -12.73 -13.62 -8.36
CA VAL A 270 -13.46 -14.83 -8.00
C VAL A 270 -13.15 -15.23 -6.56
N LEU A 271 -14.20 -15.37 -5.75
CA LEU A 271 -14.18 -16.12 -4.51
C LEU A 271 -14.71 -17.53 -4.79
N ALA A 272 -13.91 -18.54 -4.51
CA ALA A 272 -14.30 -19.94 -4.68
C ALA A 272 -14.03 -20.79 -3.44
N GLU A 273 -14.94 -21.71 -3.15
CA GLU A 273 -14.82 -22.75 -2.15
C GLU A 273 -14.14 -23.98 -2.77
N PHE A 274 -13.23 -24.59 -2.02
CA PHE A 274 -12.55 -25.83 -2.35
C PHE A 274 -12.62 -26.78 -1.16
N THR A 275 -12.40 -28.08 -1.42
CA THR A 275 -12.38 -29.11 -0.37
C THR A 275 -11.02 -29.80 -0.32
N ALA A 276 -10.38 -29.77 0.85
CA ALA A 276 -9.16 -30.52 1.09
C ALA A 276 -9.44 -32.02 1.19
N ASN A 277 -8.43 -32.84 0.95
CA ASN A 277 -8.50 -34.26 1.21
C ASN A 277 -8.66 -34.55 2.72
N ASP A 278 -9.03 -35.80 3.06
CA ASP A 278 -9.37 -36.18 4.45
C ASP A 278 -8.21 -35.92 5.44
N ASP A 279 -6.96 -36.06 5.00
CA ASP A 279 -5.76 -35.86 5.83
C ASP A 279 -5.22 -34.42 5.83
N GLY A 280 -5.83 -33.51 5.07
CA GLY A 280 -5.48 -32.09 4.98
C GLY A 280 -4.13 -31.82 4.31
N THR A 281 -3.53 -32.79 3.61
CA THR A 281 -2.21 -32.61 2.99
C THR A 281 -2.26 -32.16 1.54
N SER A 282 -3.40 -32.28 0.86
CA SER A 282 -3.63 -31.78 -0.50
C SER A 282 -5.10 -31.41 -0.73
N ALA A 283 -5.40 -30.73 -1.82
CA ALA A 283 -6.77 -30.49 -2.28
C ALA A 283 -6.90 -30.76 -3.78
N ASP A 284 -8.13 -30.97 -4.23
CA ASP A 284 -8.45 -31.21 -5.63
C ASP A 284 -8.88 -29.87 -6.30
N PRO A 285 -8.15 -29.34 -7.30
CA PRO A 285 -8.57 -28.16 -8.05
C PRO A 285 -9.93 -28.32 -8.74
N ASP A 286 -10.36 -29.54 -9.03
CA ASP A 286 -11.67 -29.82 -9.63
C ASP A 286 -12.81 -29.80 -8.60
N SER A 287 -12.51 -29.65 -7.31
CA SER A 287 -13.52 -29.45 -6.26
C SER A 287 -14.09 -28.03 -6.21
N GLU A 288 -13.63 -27.14 -7.09
CA GLU A 288 -14.03 -25.73 -7.10
C GLU A 288 -15.55 -25.55 -7.14
N ARG A 289 -16.04 -24.76 -6.20
CA ARG A 289 -17.38 -24.17 -6.22
C ARG A 289 -17.25 -22.66 -6.13
N THR A 290 -17.56 -21.96 -7.21
CA THR A 290 -17.66 -20.49 -7.21
C THR A 290 -18.72 -20.02 -6.21
N VAL A 291 -18.33 -19.06 -5.36
CA VAL A 291 -19.19 -18.45 -4.34
C VAL A 291 -19.63 -17.07 -4.78
N MET A 292 -18.69 -16.22 -5.21
CA MET A 292 -18.95 -14.85 -5.63
C MET A 292 -18.02 -14.48 -6.79
N GLU A 293 -18.55 -13.71 -7.74
CA GLU A 293 -17.82 -13.17 -8.89
C GLU A 293 -18.07 -11.66 -8.93
N ILE A 294 -17.01 -10.88 -9.03
CA ILE A 294 -17.07 -9.41 -9.09
C ILE A 294 -16.30 -8.98 -10.35
N PRO A 295 -16.97 -8.40 -11.36
CA PRO A 295 -16.30 -7.77 -12.48
C PRO A 295 -15.35 -6.69 -11.98
N HIS A 296 -14.08 -6.76 -12.36
CA HIS A 296 -13.05 -5.84 -11.91
C HIS A 296 -12.52 -5.01 -13.08
N PRO A 297 -12.62 -3.67 -13.04
CA PRO A 297 -12.39 -2.87 -14.23
C PRO A 297 -10.92 -2.76 -14.62
N GLN A 298 -9.99 -2.74 -13.66
CA GLN A 298 -8.55 -2.56 -13.92
C GLN A 298 -7.70 -3.60 -13.17
N GLU A 299 -6.41 -3.70 -13.51
CA GLU A 299 -5.46 -4.69 -12.96
C GLU A 299 -4.91 -4.36 -11.57
N ILE A 300 -5.32 -3.24 -10.99
CA ILE A 300 -4.86 -2.73 -9.69
C ILE A 300 -6.06 -2.41 -8.79
N HIS A 301 -5.79 -2.24 -7.49
CA HIS A 301 -6.77 -2.11 -6.42
C HIS A 301 -7.68 -3.35 -6.30
N ASN A 302 -7.08 -4.52 -6.48
CA ASN A 302 -7.77 -5.78 -6.27
C ASN A 302 -7.98 -6.06 -4.79
N SER A 303 -7.16 -5.48 -3.90
CA SER A 303 -7.01 -5.98 -2.53
C SER A 303 -6.68 -7.47 -2.54
N GLY A 304 -7.09 -8.26 -1.55
CA GLY A 304 -6.93 -9.71 -1.69
C GLY A 304 -7.22 -10.53 -0.46
N SER A 305 -7.01 -9.97 0.73
CA SER A 305 -7.24 -10.70 1.98
C SER A 305 -8.72 -10.96 2.30
N MET A 306 -8.92 -12.02 3.06
CA MET A 306 -10.21 -12.43 3.60
C MET A 306 -10.02 -13.08 4.97
N ALA A 307 -11.01 -12.93 5.84
CA ALA A 307 -10.96 -13.51 7.18
C ALA A 307 -12.36 -13.87 7.67
N PHE A 308 -12.47 -15.01 8.36
CA PHE A 308 -13.69 -15.32 9.10
C PHE A 308 -13.74 -14.52 10.39
N GLY A 309 -14.89 -13.90 10.65
CA GLY A 309 -15.15 -13.21 11.90
C GLY A 309 -15.12 -14.20 13.07
N PRO A 310 -14.31 -13.96 14.12
CA PRO A 310 -14.14 -14.91 15.21
C PRO A 310 -15.41 -15.08 16.06
N ASP A 311 -16.29 -14.06 16.08
CA ASP A 311 -17.48 -14.02 16.91
C ASP A 311 -18.75 -14.49 16.17
N ASP A 312 -18.85 -14.21 14.87
CA ASP A 312 -20.04 -14.46 14.06
C ASP A 312 -19.89 -15.59 13.04
N GLY A 313 -18.67 -16.01 12.72
CA GLY A 313 -18.38 -17.07 11.76
C GLY A 313 -18.63 -16.70 10.30
N TYR A 314 -18.87 -15.42 9.98
CA TYR A 314 -19.07 -14.98 8.59
C TYR A 314 -17.75 -14.63 7.91
N LEU A 315 -17.73 -14.68 6.58
CA LEU A 315 -16.56 -14.34 5.79
C LEU A 315 -16.54 -12.84 5.48
N TYR A 316 -15.44 -12.18 5.83
CA TYR A 316 -15.16 -10.78 5.50
C TYR A 316 -14.16 -10.69 4.35
N LEU A 317 -14.40 -9.78 3.40
CA LEU A 317 -13.56 -9.59 2.21
C LEU A 317 -13.26 -8.11 2.02
N GLY A 318 -12.00 -7.73 1.84
CA GLY A 318 -11.64 -6.37 1.40
C GLY A 318 -11.70 -6.26 -0.11
N MET A 319 -12.34 -5.22 -0.63
CA MET A 319 -12.44 -4.92 -2.07
C MET A 319 -11.94 -3.50 -2.32
N GLY A 320 -10.96 -3.34 -3.20
CA GLY A 320 -10.56 -2.01 -3.64
C GLY A 320 -11.60 -1.38 -4.56
N ASP A 321 -11.43 -0.10 -4.85
CA ASP A 321 -12.35 0.74 -5.62
C ASP A 321 -12.44 0.38 -7.11
N GLY A 322 -11.61 -0.56 -7.60
CA GLY A 322 -11.58 -0.97 -9.01
C GLY A 322 -10.39 -0.40 -9.80
N GLY A 323 -9.56 0.44 -9.18
CA GLY A 323 -8.31 0.90 -9.78
C GLY A 323 -8.40 2.29 -10.39
N GLY A 324 -7.29 2.77 -10.95
CA GLY A 324 -7.22 4.09 -11.56
C GLY A 324 -7.18 5.22 -10.54
N GLY A 325 -6.48 6.30 -10.89
CA GLY A 325 -6.36 7.44 -9.99
C GLY A 325 -7.71 8.12 -9.73
N SER A 326 -7.90 8.60 -8.50
CA SER A 326 -9.02 9.45 -8.07
C SER A 326 -10.41 8.82 -8.17
N ASP A 327 -10.52 7.51 -8.43
CA ASP A 327 -11.81 6.80 -8.47
C ASP A 327 -12.78 7.47 -9.47
N ASN A 328 -12.28 7.77 -10.68
CA ASN A 328 -13.05 8.44 -11.75
C ASN A 328 -12.79 7.89 -13.15
N ASN A 329 -12.16 6.72 -13.23
CA ASN A 329 -11.78 6.05 -14.47
C ASN A 329 -12.82 4.99 -14.86
N LEU A 330 -12.48 4.13 -15.82
CA LEU A 330 -13.36 3.04 -16.23
C LEU A 330 -13.83 2.20 -15.03
N GLY A 331 -15.12 1.91 -14.99
CA GLY A 331 -15.77 1.08 -13.97
C GLY A 331 -16.16 1.78 -12.68
N HIS A 332 -15.92 3.08 -12.56
CA HIS A 332 -16.44 3.90 -11.45
C HIS A 332 -17.81 4.46 -11.81
N VAL A 333 -18.70 4.44 -10.84
CA VAL A 333 -20.09 4.89 -11.02
C VAL A 333 -20.31 6.28 -10.44
N GLU A 334 -21.30 6.99 -10.99
CA GLU A 334 -21.70 8.30 -10.49
C GLU A 334 -22.21 8.17 -9.06
N ASP A 335 -21.72 9.06 -8.20
CA ASP A 335 -22.14 9.12 -6.82
C ASP A 335 -22.38 10.56 -6.35
N TRP A 336 -22.87 10.72 -5.12
CA TRP A 336 -23.36 11.96 -4.56
C TRP A 336 -22.33 13.09 -4.47
N TYR A 337 -21.04 12.78 -4.52
CA TYR A 337 -19.95 13.75 -4.34
C TYR A 337 -19.68 14.53 -5.63
N GLU A 338 -20.48 15.58 -5.90
CA GLU A 338 -20.45 16.38 -7.14
C GLU A 338 -19.05 16.80 -7.68
N PRO A 339 -18.01 17.06 -6.86
CA PRO A 339 -16.67 17.31 -7.38
C PRO A 339 -16.10 16.20 -8.27
N LEU A 340 -16.59 14.97 -8.15
CA LEU A 340 -16.21 13.81 -8.94
C LEU A 340 -17.44 13.06 -9.45
N GLU A 341 -17.46 12.80 -10.75
CA GLU A 341 -18.51 12.02 -11.40
C GLU A 341 -18.35 10.50 -11.19
N GLY A 342 -17.31 10.05 -10.48
CA GLY A 342 -17.04 8.65 -10.15
C GLY A 342 -16.75 8.50 -8.65
N GLY A 343 -17.06 7.35 -8.07
CA GLY A 343 -16.80 7.13 -6.65
C GLY A 343 -17.23 5.77 -6.12
N ASN A 344 -16.63 4.66 -6.57
CA ASN A 344 -16.91 3.33 -6.02
C ASN A 344 -16.64 3.24 -4.52
N GLY A 345 -15.74 4.07 -3.96
CA GLY A 345 -15.59 4.18 -2.51
C GLY A 345 -16.84 4.73 -1.82
N GLN A 346 -17.64 5.57 -2.48
CA GLN A 346 -18.78 6.24 -1.86
C GLN A 346 -20.14 5.66 -2.29
N ASP A 347 -20.21 4.95 -3.42
CA ASP A 347 -21.38 4.22 -3.88
C ASP A 347 -21.50 2.85 -3.20
N VAL A 348 -22.74 2.46 -2.91
CA VAL A 348 -23.06 1.15 -2.33
C VAL A 348 -24.19 0.44 -3.07
N THR A 349 -24.60 0.96 -4.23
CA THR A 349 -25.85 0.59 -4.90
C THR A 349 -25.63 -0.15 -6.21
N GLU A 350 -24.59 0.20 -6.96
CA GLU A 350 -24.32 -0.34 -8.29
C GLU A 350 -23.31 -1.48 -8.26
N ASN A 351 -22.34 -1.45 -7.34
CA ASN A 351 -21.30 -2.48 -7.23
C ASN A 351 -20.78 -2.70 -5.80
N LEU A 352 -19.84 -3.65 -5.67
CA LEU A 352 -19.25 -4.12 -4.41
C LEU A 352 -17.82 -3.60 -4.17
N LEU A 353 -17.32 -2.69 -5.00
CA LEU A 353 -15.96 -2.15 -4.91
C LEU A 353 -15.85 -1.12 -3.77
N GLY A 354 -14.63 -0.77 -3.38
CA GLY A 354 -14.34 0.27 -2.38
C GLY A 354 -14.84 -0.04 -0.96
N SER A 355 -14.85 -1.32 -0.57
CA SER A 355 -15.63 -1.81 0.57
C SER A 355 -14.97 -2.94 1.37
N ILE A 356 -15.49 -3.16 2.59
CA ILE A 356 -15.41 -4.46 3.25
C ILE A 356 -16.77 -5.13 3.10
N LEU A 357 -16.79 -6.33 2.55
CA LEU A 357 -17.96 -7.19 2.41
C LEU A 357 -18.07 -8.16 3.58
N ARG A 358 -19.28 -8.58 3.94
CA ARG A 358 -19.55 -9.65 4.93
C ARG A 358 -20.65 -10.57 4.45
N ILE A 359 -20.34 -11.85 4.27
CA ILE A 359 -21.24 -12.85 3.69
C ILE A 359 -21.31 -14.15 4.51
N ASP A 360 -22.41 -14.87 4.36
CA ASP A 360 -22.61 -16.20 4.92
C ASP A 360 -22.35 -17.29 3.87
N VAL A 361 -21.21 -17.96 3.98
CA VAL A 361 -20.81 -19.03 3.03
C VAL A 361 -21.53 -20.36 3.27
N ASP A 362 -22.22 -20.53 4.40
CA ASP A 362 -22.94 -21.74 4.79
C ASP A 362 -24.41 -21.73 4.37
N SER A 363 -24.93 -20.58 3.93
CA SER A 363 -26.29 -20.43 3.43
C SER A 363 -26.33 -19.91 2.00
N ARG A 364 -27.54 -19.71 1.48
CA ARG A 364 -27.80 -19.22 0.12
C ARG A 364 -28.95 -18.22 0.16
N ASP A 365 -28.84 -17.16 -0.62
CA ASP A 365 -29.90 -16.18 -0.82
C ASP A 365 -30.28 -16.07 -2.30
N GLY A 366 -31.47 -16.58 -2.65
CA GLY A 366 -31.95 -16.63 -4.03
C GLY A 366 -31.00 -17.43 -4.94
N GLU A 367 -30.45 -16.75 -5.95
CA GLU A 367 -29.48 -17.32 -6.90
C GLU A 367 -28.03 -17.24 -6.39
N LYS A 368 -27.77 -16.47 -5.32
CA LYS A 368 -26.42 -16.32 -4.75
C LYS A 368 -25.98 -17.63 -4.09
N ALA A 369 -24.70 -17.97 -4.28
CA ALA A 369 -24.10 -19.17 -3.72
C ALA A 369 -23.63 -19.01 -2.26
N TYR A 370 -24.03 -17.90 -1.64
CA TYR A 370 -23.86 -17.46 -0.26
C TYR A 370 -25.15 -16.76 0.20
N GLY A 371 -25.33 -16.60 1.51
CA GLY A 371 -26.36 -15.77 2.12
C GLY A 371 -25.84 -14.41 2.56
N ILE A 372 -26.79 -13.50 2.81
CA ILE A 372 -26.50 -12.18 3.40
C ILE A 372 -26.89 -12.23 4.88
N PRO A 373 -25.95 -11.96 5.81
CA PRO A 373 -26.29 -11.84 7.22
C PRO A 373 -27.38 -10.79 7.45
N GLU A 374 -28.45 -11.17 8.14
CA GLU A 374 -29.66 -10.32 8.32
C GLU A 374 -29.35 -8.98 9.00
N ASP A 375 -28.27 -8.92 9.77
CA ASP A 375 -27.87 -7.74 10.49
C ASP A 375 -26.95 -6.81 9.69
N ASN A 376 -26.51 -7.15 8.46
CA ASN A 376 -25.69 -6.27 7.64
C ASN A 376 -26.33 -4.87 7.46
N PRO A 377 -25.53 -3.80 7.40
CA PRO A 377 -26.02 -2.42 7.53
C PRO A 377 -27.00 -1.97 6.44
N LEU A 378 -26.94 -2.56 5.24
CA LEU A 378 -27.79 -2.22 4.10
C LEU A 378 -28.97 -3.20 3.90
N VAL A 379 -29.10 -4.25 4.72
CA VAL A 379 -30.26 -5.15 4.66
C VAL A 379 -31.55 -4.37 4.98
N GLY A 380 -32.49 -4.39 4.03
CA GLY A 380 -33.76 -3.64 4.14
C GLY A 380 -33.61 -2.13 3.93
N ARG A 381 -32.47 -1.67 3.40
CA ARG A 381 -32.21 -0.29 2.99
C ARG A 381 -31.80 -0.25 1.52
N ASP A 382 -31.56 0.95 1.01
CA ASP A 382 -31.01 1.13 -0.33
C ASP A 382 -29.52 0.75 -0.34
N GLY A 383 -29.09 0.00 -1.35
CA GLY A 383 -27.74 -0.56 -1.48
C GLY A 383 -27.67 -2.10 -1.43
N LEU A 384 -26.48 -2.62 -1.75
CA LEU A 384 -26.21 -4.06 -1.80
C LEU A 384 -25.96 -4.61 -0.39
N GLY A 385 -26.67 -5.68 -0.03
CA GLY A 385 -26.68 -6.21 1.35
C GLY A 385 -25.35 -6.79 1.82
N GLU A 386 -24.42 -7.05 0.92
CA GLU A 386 -23.07 -7.57 1.16
C GLU A 386 -22.16 -6.56 1.90
N HIS A 387 -22.38 -5.26 1.69
CA HIS A 387 -21.55 -4.21 2.27
C HIS A 387 -21.62 -4.23 3.79
N TYR A 388 -20.45 -4.41 4.43
CA TYR A 388 -20.27 -4.26 5.87
C TYR A 388 -19.75 -2.87 6.23
N ALA A 389 -18.85 -2.32 5.41
CA ALA A 389 -18.35 -0.95 5.48
C ALA A 389 -17.86 -0.50 4.10
N TRP A 390 -17.76 0.80 3.85
CA TRP A 390 -17.40 1.38 2.54
C TRP A 390 -16.52 2.63 2.72
N GLY A 391 -16.13 3.27 1.63
CA GLY A 391 -15.26 4.46 1.65
C GLY A 391 -13.78 4.12 1.69
N LEU A 392 -13.39 2.95 1.17
CA LEU A 392 -12.00 2.48 1.16
C LEU A 392 -11.44 2.53 -0.26
N ARG A 393 -10.13 2.68 -0.39
CA ARG A 393 -9.46 2.74 -1.70
C ARG A 393 -8.94 1.38 -2.15
N ASN A 394 -8.05 0.80 -1.38
CA ASN A 394 -7.46 -0.51 -1.62
C ASN A 394 -7.09 -1.16 -0.26
N PRO A 395 -8.09 -1.73 0.46
CA PRO A 395 -7.89 -2.43 1.72
C PRO A 395 -7.12 -3.76 1.51
N TRP A 396 -5.82 -3.66 1.27
CA TRP A 396 -4.93 -4.73 0.81
C TRP A 396 -4.95 -5.95 1.75
N ARG A 397 -4.54 -5.78 3.01
CA ARG A 397 -4.69 -6.80 4.06
C ARG A 397 -5.64 -6.36 5.17
N ILE A 398 -6.62 -7.22 5.45
CA ILE A 398 -7.52 -7.18 6.59
C ILE A 398 -7.22 -8.33 7.55
N GLY A 399 -7.46 -8.11 8.84
CA GLY A 399 -7.22 -9.15 9.84
C GLY A 399 -7.88 -8.84 11.18
N PHE A 400 -8.49 -9.86 11.79
CA PHE A 400 -9.04 -9.75 13.14
C PHE A 400 -7.94 -9.86 14.19
N SER A 401 -7.94 -8.97 15.18
CA SER A 401 -7.12 -9.07 16.38
C SER A 401 -7.94 -8.70 17.60
N ASN A 402 -8.08 -9.62 18.55
CA ASN A 402 -8.88 -9.42 19.77
C ASN A 402 -10.36 -9.02 19.49
N GLY A 403 -10.94 -9.51 18.40
CA GLY A 403 -12.31 -9.20 17.97
C GLY A 403 -12.42 -7.95 17.08
N ASP A 404 -11.42 -7.08 17.07
CA ASP A 404 -11.36 -5.89 16.22
C ASP A 404 -10.86 -6.25 14.81
N LEU A 405 -11.50 -5.70 13.78
CA LEU A 405 -11.08 -5.86 12.38
C LEU A 405 -10.19 -4.68 11.95
N TYR A 406 -8.95 -4.96 11.58
CA TYR A 406 -8.02 -3.95 11.06
C TYR A 406 -7.90 -4.09 9.55
N ALA A 407 -7.70 -2.98 8.84
CA ALA A 407 -7.39 -2.95 7.42
C ALA A 407 -6.20 -2.02 7.14
N GLY A 408 -5.22 -2.48 6.37
CA GLY A 408 -4.28 -1.59 5.71
C GLY A 408 -4.89 -1.11 4.40
N ASP A 409 -5.22 0.18 4.31
CA ASP A 409 -5.83 0.79 3.14
C ASP A 409 -4.80 1.66 2.42
N VAL A 410 -4.43 1.26 1.20
CA VAL A 410 -3.37 1.91 0.43
C VAL A 410 -3.91 3.19 -0.18
N GLY A 411 -3.33 4.33 0.19
CA GLY A 411 -3.71 5.64 -0.33
C GLY A 411 -3.17 5.91 -1.74
N GLN A 412 -3.39 7.12 -2.25
CA GLN A 412 -3.09 7.43 -3.64
C GLN A 412 -1.69 7.98 -3.85
N ASN A 413 -1.38 9.16 -3.32
CA ASN A 413 -0.16 9.90 -3.67
C ASN A 413 0.56 10.48 -2.45
N SER A 414 -0.09 10.52 -1.30
CA SER A 414 0.39 11.30 -0.16
C SER A 414 0.37 10.58 1.16
N TYR A 415 -0.65 9.77 1.45
CA TYR A 415 -0.80 9.15 2.77
C TYR A 415 -1.14 7.67 2.68
N GLU A 416 -0.66 6.93 3.66
CA GLU A 416 -0.99 5.53 3.91
C GLU A 416 -1.79 5.40 5.20
N GLU A 417 -2.68 4.39 5.28
CA GLU A 417 -3.67 4.31 6.35
C GLU A 417 -3.84 2.91 6.97
N ILE A 418 -3.99 2.87 8.30
CA ILE A 418 -4.59 1.74 8.99
C ILE A 418 -5.96 2.17 9.52
N ASN A 419 -6.98 1.43 9.11
CA ASN A 419 -8.36 1.62 9.54
C ASN A 419 -8.77 0.55 10.57
N LEU A 420 -9.53 0.97 11.58
CA LEU A 420 -10.26 0.07 12.47
C LEU A 420 -11.69 -0.06 11.91
N ILE A 421 -11.99 -1.21 11.32
CA ILE A 421 -13.21 -1.42 10.56
C ILE A 421 -14.38 -1.73 11.50
N GLU A 422 -15.36 -0.82 11.53
CA GLU A 422 -16.65 -1.02 12.18
C GLU A 422 -17.80 -1.05 11.19
N LYS A 423 -18.86 -1.74 11.59
CA LYS A 423 -20.08 -1.97 10.79
C LYS A 423 -20.80 -0.68 10.42
N GLY A 424 -21.01 -0.48 9.12
CA GLY A 424 -21.77 0.62 8.54
C GLY A 424 -21.03 1.96 8.54
N ASN A 425 -19.73 1.96 8.80
CA ASN A 425 -18.91 3.16 8.71
C ASN A 425 -18.46 3.43 7.26
N ASN A 426 -18.24 4.70 6.99
CA ASN A 426 -17.71 5.22 5.72
C ASN A 426 -16.30 5.81 5.98
N TYR A 427 -15.26 5.27 5.34
CA TYR A 427 -13.87 5.70 5.51
C TYR A 427 -13.44 6.86 4.59
N GLY A 428 -14.36 7.35 3.76
CA GLY A 428 -14.25 8.65 3.12
C GLY A 428 -13.47 8.71 1.81
N TRP A 429 -12.85 7.65 1.31
CA TRP A 429 -12.32 7.63 -0.06
C TRP A 429 -13.47 7.75 -1.08
N ASN A 430 -13.42 8.60 -2.11
CA ASN A 430 -12.32 9.43 -2.62
C ASN A 430 -12.38 10.92 -2.21
N ILE A 431 -13.07 11.22 -1.11
CA ILE A 431 -13.20 12.57 -0.53
C ILE A 431 -12.00 12.88 0.36
N ARG A 432 -11.43 11.86 0.98
CA ARG A 432 -10.29 11.93 1.89
C ARG A 432 -9.20 10.95 1.48
N GLU A 433 -7.98 11.34 1.79
CA GLU A 433 -6.77 10.51 1.79
C GLU A 433 -6.08 10.78 3.14
N GLY A 434 -6.05 9.78 3.99
CA GLY A 434 -5.79 9.89 5.42
C GLY A 434 -6.89 10.70 6.11
N ARG A 435 -6.45 11.54 7.05
CA ARG A 435 -7.29 12.57 7.69
C ARG A 435 -7.39 13.85 6.86
N HIS A 436 -6.85 13.83 5.64
CA HIS A 436 -6.76 14.99 4.78
C HIS A 436 -7.84 14.93 3.69
N CYS A 437 -8.35 16.09 3.31
CA CYS A 437 -9.24 16.18 2.17
C CYS A 437 -8.44 15.90 0.92
N PHE A 438 -9.03 15.17 -0.01
CA PHE A 438 -8.41 14.87 -1.28
C PHE A 438 -8.98 15.79 -2.35
N ASP A 439 -8.11 16.49 -3.10
CA ASP A 439 -8.52 17.13 -4.36
C ASP A 439 -8.27 16.14 -5.49
N PRO A 440 -9.32 15.50 -6.01
CA PRO A 440 -9.22 14.46 -7.01
C PRO A 440 -8.82 14.99 -8.41
N ARG A 441 -8.98 16.29 -8.65
CA ARG A 441 -8.55 16.95 -9.90
C ARG A 441 -7.07 17.27 -9.86
N ALA A 442 -6.56 17.63 -8.68
CA ALA A 442 -5.13 17.81 -8.44
C ALA A 442 -4.41 16.49 -8.15
N GLN A 443 -5.16 15.46 -7.75
CA GLN A 443 -4.68 14.18 -7.22
C GLN A 443 -3.79 14.34 -5.99
N GLU A 444 -4.10 15.30 -5.12
CA GLU A 444 -3.26 15.65 -3.96
C GLU A 444 -4.13 16.05 -2.77
N PRO A 445 -3.60 15.95 -1.53
CA PRO A 445 -4.24 16.52 -0.36
C PRO A 445 -4.50 18.02 -0.51
N SER A 446 -5.66 18.45 -0.06
CA SER A 446 -6.07 19.85 -0.06
C SER A 446 -6.62 20.25 1.31
N GLU A 447 -6.36 21.50 1.72
CA GLU A 447 -7.02 22.09 2.90
C GLU A 447 -8.51 22.39 2.64
N VAL A 448 -8.92 22.37 1.37
CA VAL A 448 -10.24 22.80 0.91
C VAL A 448 -10.65 21.93 -0.29
N SER A 449 -11.73 21.16 -0.18
CA SER A 449 -12.38 20.54 -1.35
C SER A 449 -12.82 21.63 -2.33
N THR A 450 -13.06 21.27 -3.59
CA THR A 450 -13.34 22.27 -4.66
C THR A 450 -14.57 23.17 -4.40
N ASP A 451 -15.39 22.87 -3.39
CA ASP A 451 -16.56 23.62 -2.92
C ASP A 451 -16.32 24.52 -1.68
N GLY A 452 -15.14 24.51 -1.06
CA GLY A 452 -14.79 25.44 0.03
C GLY A 452 -14.78 24.85 1.45
N THR A 453 -15.19 23.58 1.67
CA THR A 453 -15.11 22.92 2.99
C THR A 453 -15.00 21.41 2.86
N CYS A 454 -13.96 20.83 3.44
CA CYS A 454 -13.79 19.38 3.56
C CYS A 454 -15.00 18.69 4.21
N PRO A 455 -15.70 17.78 3.52
CA PRO A 455 -16.77 17.02 4.14
C PRO A 455 -16.25 16.21 5.34
N THR A 456 -17.06 16.19 6.40
CA THR A 456 -16.86 15.34 7.59
C THR A 456 -17.98 14.31 7.74
N LYS A 457 -18.99 14.43 6.88
CA LYS A 457 -20.13 13.54 6.75
C LYS A 457 -20.72 13.68 5.35
N THR A 458 -21.49 12.69 4.92
CA THR A 458 -22.30 12.81 3.70
C THR A 458 -23.41 13.87 3.89
N PRO A 459 -24.02 14.37 2.80
CA PRO A 459 -25.24 15.16 2.86
C PRO A 459 -26.39 14.39 3.55
N ASP A 460 -27.31 15.10 4.22
CA ASP A 460 -28.40 14.46 4.97
C ASP A 460 -29.32 13.57 4.10
N ASN A 461 -29.38 13.83 2.79
CA ASN A 461 -30.12 13.02 1.81
C ASN A 461 -29.37 11.77 1.33
N VAL A 462 -28.08 11.63 1.66
CA VAL A 462 -27.23 10.49 1.30
C VAL A 462 -27.04 9.66 2.56
N ARG A 463 -27.70 8.50 2.63
CA ARG A 463 -27.61 7.55 3.76
C ARG A 463 -27.81 8.19 5.16
N GLY A 464 -28.52 9.32 5.22
CA GLY A 464 -28.85 10.01 6.47
C GLY A 464 -27.74 10.90 7.05
N GLY A 465 -26.75 11.30 6.24
CA GLY A 465 -25.67 12.18 6.68
C GLY A 465 -24.65 11.47 7.57
N GLU A 466 -24.26 10.26 7.19
CA GLU A 466 -23.30 9.43 7.94
C GLU A 466 -21.93 10.12 8.05
N PRO A 467 -21.23 10.00 9.19
CA PRO A 467 -19.90 10.57 9.36
C PRO A 467 -18.87 9.85 8.47
N LEU A 468 -17.88 10.61 8.01
CA LEU A 468 -16.65 10.06 7.47
C LEU A 468 -15.70 9.76 8.62
N VAL A 469 -15.17 8.54 8.66
CA VAL A 469 -14.37 8.02 9.78
C VAL A 469 -12.89 8.11 9.43
N ASP A 470 -12.12 8.73 10.33
CA ASP A 470 -10.67 8.86 10.17
C ASP A 470 -9.96 7.53 10.45
N PRO A 471 -8.80 7.27 9.80
CA PRO A 471 -7.96 6.13 10.13
C PRO A 471 -7.42 6.23 11.56
N ILE A 472 -7.05 5.09 12.15
CA ILE A 472 -6.41 5.05 13.47
C ILE A 472 -4.93 5.39 13.39
N ILE A 473 -4.28 5.08 12.26
CA ILE A 473 -2.89 5.43 11.96
C ILE A 473 -2.85 5.98 10.54
N GLU A 474 -2.13 7.06 10.33
CA GLU A 474 -1.78 7.56 9.01
C GLU A 474 -0.29 7.93 8.97
N TYR A 475 0.33 7.91 7.80
CA TYR A 475 1.66 8.46 7.60
C TYR A 475 1.87 8.91 6.16
N PRO A 476 2.68 9.95 5.92
CA PRO A 476 2.91 10.45 4.58
C PRO A 476 3.86 9.53 3.81
N HIS A 477 3.83 9.57 2.47
CA HIS A 477 4.86 8.88 1.67
C HIS A 477 6.27 9.44 1.90
N ALA A 478 6.37 10.76 2.11
CA ALA A 478 7.63 11.42 2.36
C ALA A 478 7.58 12.43 3.50
N TYR A 479 8.64 12.47 4.32
CA TYR A 479 8.82 13.45 5.38
C TYR A 479 10.21 14.07 5.28
N ARG A 480 10.26 15.41 5.15
CA ARG A 480 11.51 16.18 5.00
C ARG A 480 12.42 15.67 3.87
N GLY A 481 11.83 15.20 2.78
CA GLY A 481 12.54 14.68 1.60
C GLY A 481 13.07 13.25 1.76
N ARG A 482 12.65 12.52 2.79
CA ARG A 482 12.94 11.10 2.97
C ARG A 482 11.66 10.30 2.82
N GLY A 483 11.72 9.16 2.13
CA GLY A 483 10.63 8.19 2.08
C GLY A 483 10.32 7.62 3.47
N VAL A 484 9.05 7.54 3.82
CA VAL A 484 8.56 6.98 5.08
C VAL A 484 7.96 5.59 4.84
N GLY A 485 7.11 5.49 3.81
CA GLY A 485 6.50 4.28 3.26
C GLY A 485 5.81 4.62 1.94
N ALA A 486 5.31 3.61 1.22
CA ALA A 486 4.74 3.79 -0.12
C ALA A 486 3.45 3.02 -0.34
N SER A 487 3.27 1.89 0.35
CA SER A 487 2.03 1.12 0.30
C SER A 487 1.93 0.32 1.59
N VAL A 488 0.95 0.67 2.43
CA VAL A 488 0.72 -0.03 3.69
C VAL A 488 0.24 -1.44 3.42
N ILE A 489 0.78 -2.39 4.19
CA ILE A 489 0.40 -3.80 4.05
C ILE A 489 -0.74 -4.16 4.97
N GLY A 490 -0.76 -3.62 6.20
CA GLY A 490 -1.58 -4.12 7.29
C GLY A 490 -0.85 -5.15 8.15
N GLY A 491 -1.53 -5.71 9.15
CA GLY A 491 -0.93 -6.62 10.10
C GLY A 491 -1.84 -7.05 11.24
N TYR A 492 -1.25 -7.35 12.40
CA TYR A 492 -1.96 -7.96 13.53
C TYR A 492 -1.44 -7.47 14.87
N VAL A 493 -2.27 -7.56 15.91
CA VAL A 493 -1.80 -7.41 17.29
C VAL A 493 -0.98 -8.64 17.68
N TYR A 494 0.24 -8.41 18.17
CA TYR A 494 1.13 -9.46 18.65
C TYR A 494 0.72 -9.89 20.06
N THR A 495 0.20 -11.12 20.20
CA THR A 495 -0.34 -11.66 21.46
C THR A 495 0.54 -12.73 22.10
N ASN A 496 1.63 -13.12 21.45
CA ASN A 496 2.59 -14.09 21.98
C ASN A 496 3.57 -13.44 22.98
N ASP A 497 4.27 -14.24 23.80
CA ASP A 497 5.21 -13.76 24.81
C ASP A 497 6.70 -13.96 24.43
N ARG A 498 6.97 -14.62 23.29
CA ARG A 498 8.34 -14.91 22.82
C ARG A 498 9.12 -13.68 22.37
N VAL A 499 8.43 -12.63 21.91
CA VAL A 499 9.01 -11.31 21.62
C VAL A 499 8.39 -10.25 22.55
N PRO A 500 8.87 -10.13 23.81
CA PRO A 500 8.26 -9.24 24.80
C PRO A 500 8.19 -7.76 24.41
N ALA A 501 9.04 -7.33 23.47
CA ALA A 501 9.06 -5.96 22.99
C ALA A 501 7.89 -5.62 22.04
N LEU A 502 7.17 -6.63 21.55
CA LEU A 502 6.01 -6.46 20.67
C LEU A 502 4.67 -6.77 21.35
N THR A 503 4.67 -7.30 22.57
CA THR A 503 3.45 -7.70 23.27
C THR A 503 2.42 -6.55 23.32
N ASP A 504 1.19 -6.87 22.91
CA ASP A 504 0.04 -5.94 22.85
C ASP A 504 0.24 -4.75 21.88
N THR A 505 1.17 -4.85 20.92
CA THR A 505 1.35 -3.87 19.85
C THR A 505 0.76 -4.39 18.54
N TYR A 506 0.16 -3.49 17.76
CA TYR A 506 -0.24 -3.77 16.38
C TYR A 506 0.99 -3.67 15.48
N VAL A 507 1.43 -4.81 14.96
CA VAL A 507 2.61 -4.92 14.10
C VAL A 507 2.15 -5.03 12.66
N PHE A 508 2.59 -4.09 11.82
CA PHE A 508 2.21 -4.00 10.41
C PHE A 508 3.41 -3.71 9.52
N GLY A 509 3.26 -3.96 8.22
CA GLY A 509 4.29 -3.71 7.22
C GLY A 509 3.97 -2.53 6.30
N ASP A 510 5.00 -2.06 5.61
CA ASP A 510 4.87 -1.26 4.38
C ASP A 510 5.76 -1.88 3.31
N PHE A 511 5.24 -1.93 2.08
CA PHE A 511 5.85 -2.55 0.91
C PHE A 511 7.29 -2.06 0.68
N ARG A 512 7.51 -0.74 0.73
CA ARG A 512 8.81 -0.10 0.50
C ARG A 512 8.87 1.33 1.05
N LYS A 513 10.07 1.83 1.36
CA LYS A 513 10.24 3.17 1.94
C LYS A 513 9.85 4.32 1.02
N ASN A 514 10.07 4.19 -0.28
CA ASN A 514 9.96 5.31 -1.20
C ASN A 514 9.19 4.90 -2.45
N ILE A 515 8.08 5.61 -2.70
CA ILE A 515 7.25 5.41 -3.88
C ILE A 515 8.01 5.66 -5.20
N ASP A 516 9.00 6.55 -5.21
CA ASP A 516 9.75 6.93 -6.42
C ASP A 516 10.94 6.00 -6.72
N ILE A 517 11.23 5.04 -5.84
CA ILE A 517 12.42 4.18 -5.95
C ILE A 517 12.00 2.71 -5.89
N GLU A 518 12.28 1.99 -6.97
CA GLU A 518 12.10 0.54 -7.11
C GLU A 518 13.19 -0.25 -6.36
N GLU A 519 13.44 0.11 -5.10
CA GLU A 519 14.37 -0.61 -4.23
C GLU A 519 13.60 -1.44 -3.17
N PRO A 520 14.00 -2.70 -2.95
CA PRO A 520 13.43 -3.56 -1.92
C PRO A 520 13.76 -3.03 -0.52
N SER A 521 12.90 -2.15 -0.04
CA SER A 521 13.13 -1.33 1.16
C SER A 521 11.94 -1.39 2.12
N GLY A 522 11.25 -2.53 2.15
CA GLY A 522 10.10 -2.75 3.02
C GLY A 522 10.43 -2.58 4.50
N SER A 523 9.42 -2.22 5.27
CA SER A 523 9.54 -1.81 6.68
C SER A 523 8.52 -2.51 7.56
N LEU A 524 8.84 -2.63 8.85
CA LEU A 524 7.92 -3.07 9.89
C LEU A 524 7.72 -1.95 10.89
N PHE A 525 6.50 -1.85 11.41
CA PHE A 525 6.10 -0.85 12.39
C PHE A 525 5.40 -1.54 13.56
N ALA A 526 5.55 -0.96 14.74
CA ALA A 526 4.83 -1.37 15.94
C ALA A 526 4.03 -0.17 16.46
N ALA A 527 2.72 -0.32 16.51
CA ALA A 527 1.81 0.71 16.97
C ALA A 527 1.16 0.31 18.30
N THR A 528 1.10 1.27 19.22
CA THR A 528 0.50 1.10 20.55
C THR A 528 -0.64 2.10 20.73
N LYS A 529 -1.79 1.60 21.19
CA LYS A 529 -2.93 2.45 21.55
C LYS A 529 -2.69 3.08 22.92
N GLY A 530 -2.57 4.40 22.95
CA GLY A 530 -2.47 5.21 24.16
C GLY A 530 -3.78 5.23 24.96
N ARG A 531 -3.69 5.65 26.23
CA ARG A 531 -4.87 5.73 27.13
C ARG A 531 -5.91 6.76 26.70
N ASN A 532 -5.51 7.74 25.89
CA ASN A 532 -6.39 8.75 25.29
C ASN A 532 -7.05 8.27 23.99
N GLY A 533 -6.75 7.05 23.53
CA GLY A 533 -7.23 6.49 22.28
C GLY A 533 -6.36 6.80 21.06
N GLU A 534 -5.37 7.68 21.18
CA GLU A 534 -4.40 7.98 20.11
C GLU A 534 -3.40 6.85 19.97
N TRP A 535 -2.98 6.58 18.73
CA TRP A 535 -1.97 5.58 18.44
C TRP A 535 -0.59 6.22 18.29
N SER A 536 0.41 5.63 18.93
CA SER A 536 1.81 5.95 18.71
C SER A 536 2.46 4.83 17.90
N THR A 537 3.18 5.18 16.85
CA THR A 537 3.82 4.22 15.95
C THR A 537 5.33 4.42 15.96
N GLU A 538 6.07 3.32 16.01
CA GLU A 538 7.52 3.30 15.95
C GLU A 538 7.98 2.34 14.85
N GLU A 539 9.11 2.64 14.21
CA GLU A 539 9.69 1.76 13.21
C GLU A 539 10.53 0.66 13.86
N VAL A 540 10.21 -0.60 13.55
CA VAL A 540 10.86 -1.78 14.10
C VAL A 540 12.23 -1.95 13.44
N THR A 541 13.27 -2.14 14.27
CA THR A 541 14.62 -2.43 13.79
C THR A 541 14.82 -3.93 13.59
N VAL A 542 15.32 -4.36 12.43
CA VAL A 542 15.67 -5.75 12.15
C VAL A 542 17.17 -5.96 12.39
N ALA A 543 17.54 -6.38 13.58
CA ALA A 543 18.93 -6.43 14.07
C ALA A 543 19.89 -7.30 13.22
N ASN A 544 19.36 -8.30 12.52
CA ASN A 544 20.15 -9.18 11.65
C ASN A 544 20.08 -8.80 10.17
N GLY A 545 19.47 -7.66 9.84
CA GLY A 545 19.50 -7.09 8.51
C GLY A 545 20.46 -5.91 8.42
N ASP A 546 20.85 -5.58 7.20
CA ASP A 546 21.83 -4.53 6.95
C ASP A 546 21.29 -3.16 7.39
N GLU A 547 22.09 -2.46 8.20
CA GLU A 547 21.70 -1.18 8.82
C GLU A 547 20.39 -1.22 9.64
N GLY A 548 19.96 -2.42 10.06
CA GLY A 548 18.71 -2.60 10.81
C GLY A 548 17.46 -2.70 9.94
N ARG A 549 17.60 -2.88 8.61
CA ARG A 549 16.50 -2.93 7.64
C ARG A 549 16.18 -4.36 7.22
N ILE A 550 14.99 -4.58 6.63
CA ILE A 550 14.65 -5.89 6.03
C ILE A 550 15.49 -6.16 4.78
N GLY A 551 15.61 -5.18 3.89
CA GLY A 551 16.31 -5.33 2.60
C GLY A 551 15.53 -6.07 1.52
N ASN A 552 14.23 -6.30 1.72
CA ASN A 552 13.28 -6.92 0.80
C ASN A 552 12.02 -6.05 0.70
N PHE A 553 11.21 -6.23 -0.33
CA PHE A 553 9.81 -5.80 -0.32
C PHE A 553 9.03 -6.60 0.73
N VAL A 554 8.11 -5.96 1.46
CA VAL A 554 7.20 -6.67 2.39
C VAL A 554 5.86 -6.85 1.69
N LEU A 555 5.45 -8.11 1.46
CA LEU A 555 4.23 -8.44 0.73
C LEU A 555 3.02 -8.64 1.66
N ALA A 556 3.27 -9.25 2.82
CA ALA A 556 2.27 -9.55 3.83
C ALA A 556 2.90 -9.75 5.21
N ILE A 557 2.07 -9.57 6.24
CA ILE A 557 2.33 -10.07 7.59
C ILE A 557 1.43 -11.30 7.80
N GLY A 558 2.02 -12.40 8.25
CA GLY A 558 1.30 -13.62 8.65
C GLY A 558 1.19 -13.73 10.16
N ARG A 559 0.16 -14.43 10.65
CA ARG A 559 -0.02 -14.76 12.06
C ARG A 559 -0.40 -16.23 12.24
N ASP A 560 0.23 -16.92 13.18
CA ASP A 560 -0.20 -18.26 13.58
C ASP A 560 -1.22 -18.27 14.73
N ASN A 561 -1.76 -19.44 15.05
CA ASN A 561 -2.78 -19.57 16.11
C ASN A 561 -2.23 -19.28 17.51
N ASP A 562 -0.91 -19.30 17.71
CA ASP A 562 -0.26 -18.95 18.98
C ASP A 562 0.09 -17.44 19.04
N GLY A 563 -0.21 -16.69 17.98
CA GLY A 563 0.03 -15.25 17.87
C GLY A 563 1.46 -14.88 17.53
N GLU A 564 2.31 -15.81 17.07
CA GLU A 564 3.58 -15.43 16.46
C GLU A 564 3.33 -14.82 15.08
N LEU A 565 4.20 -13.88 14.70
CA LEU A 565 4.09 -13.16 13.44
C LEU A 565 5.23 -13.51 12.49
N TYR A 566 4.91 -13.44 11.20
CA TYR A 566 5.80 -13.76 10.09
C TYR A 566 5.78 -12.60 9.09
N ALA A 567 6.94 -12.28 8.52
CA ALA A 567 7.06 -11.36 7.39
C ALA A 567 7.21 -12.18 6.11
N LEU A 568 6.34 -11.92 5.12
CA LEU A 568 6.40 -12.49 3.79
C LEU A 568 7.06 -11.43 2.90
N THR A 569 8.19 -11.79 2.30
CA THR A 569 9.05 -10.81 1.63
C THR A 569 9.62 -11.34 0.33
N THR A 570 9.99 -10.45 -0.58
CA THR A 570 10.63 -10.81 -1.84
C THR A 570 11.70 -9.78 -2.21
N THR A 571 12.75 -10.19 -2.92
CA THR A 571 13.70 -9.22 -3.50
C THR A 571 13.20 -8.66 -4.83
N ASP A 572 12.30 -9.40 -5.49
CA ASP A 572 11.68 -9.03 -6.76
C ASP A 572 10.18 -9.30 -6.69
N HIS A 573 9.38 -8.29 -7.00
CA HIS A 573 7.92 -8.36 -6.91
C HIS A 573 7.26 -8.81 -8.22
N ASP A 574 8.05 -8.93 -9.29
CA ASP A 574 7.59 -9.51 -10.56
C ASP A 574 7.45 -11.04 -10.43
N PRO A 575 6.38 -11.65 -10.99
CA PRO A 575 6.19 -13.09 -10.94
C PRO A 575 7.31 -13.87 -11.67
N GLY A 576 7.69 -15.04 -11.15
CA GLY A 576 8.57 -16.00 -11.84
C GLY A 576 10.07 -15.95 -11.50
N GLU A 577 10.49 -15.02 -10.63
CA GLU A 577 11.91 -14.88 -10.24
C GLU A 577 12.30 -15.79 -9.04
N GLY A 578 11.34 -16.37 -8.31
CA GLY A 578 11.62 -17.34 -7.24
C GLY A 578 12.32 -16.75 -6.02
N THR A 579 12.07 -15.48 -5.68
CA THR A 579 12.76 -14.79 -4.58
C THR A 579 11.92 -14.61 -3.31
N GLY A 580 10.73 -15.21 -3.29
CA GLY A 580 9.81 -15.20 -2.17
C GLY A 580 10.35 -15.92 -0.93
N THR A 581 10.17 -15.31 0.22
CA THR A 581 10.61 -15.84 1.51
C THR A 581 9.55 -15.61 2.60
N VAL A 582 9.56 -16.51 3.58
CA VAL A 582 8.76 -16.36 4.81
C VAL A 582 9.70 -16.39 6.00
N SER A 583 9.65 -15.36 6.83
CA SER A 583 10.52 -15.22 8.00
C SER A 583 9.73 -15.00 9.27
N ARG A 584 9.98 -15.81 10.30
CA ARG A 584 9.41 -15.62 11.63
C ARG A 584 10.03 -14.38 12.28
N ILE A 585 9.20 -13.53 12.89
CA ILE A 585 9.65 -12.39 13.69
C ILE A 585 10.01 -12.91 15.08
N VAL A 586 11.29 -12.88 15.42
CA VAL A 586 11.82 -13.42 16.67
C VAL A 586 12.55 -12.36 17.49
N ARG A 587 12.77 -12.66 18.77
CA ARG A 587 13.39 -11.74 19.71
C ARG A 587 14.83 -11.42 19.31
N ASP A 588 15.21 -10.15 19.41
CA ASP A 588 16.62 -9.74 19.41
C ASP A 588 17.25 -10.05 20.78
N PRO A 589 18.22 -10.99 20.88
CA PRO A 589 18.88 -11.32 22.13
C PRO A 589 19.75 -10.17 22.67
N SER A 590 20.14 -9.20 21.83
CA SER A 590 20.91 -8.04 22.27
C SER A 590 20.10 -7.13 23.22
N ASN A 591 18.77 -7.20 23.15
CA ASN A 591 17.82 -6.50 24.01
C ASN A 591 17.50 -7.25 25.33
N ALA A 592 18.24 -8.30 25.70
CA ALA A 592 18.03 -9.00 26.97
C ALA A 592 18.41 -8.18 28.23
N GLY A 593 18.94 -6.97 28.07
CA GLY A 593 19.40 -6.10 29.17
C GLY A 593 18.47 -4.97 29.60
N THR A 594 17.36 -4.70 28.90
CA THR A 594 16.45 -3.57 29.19
C THR A 594 15.10 -4.04 29.73
N THR A 595 15.13 -4.76 30.86
CA THR A 595 13.96 -4.85 31.73
C THR A 595 14.16 -3.93 32.92
N GLY A 596 13.35 -2.87 33.02
CA GLY A 596 13.16 -2.09 34.23
C GLY A 596 13.59 -0.62 34.14
N ASN A 597 12.68 0.23 33.69
CA ASN A 597 12.34 1.40 34.50
C ASN A 597 10.89 1.83 34.19
N ALA A 598 9.95 1.17 34.86
CA ALA A 598 8.64 1.75 35.06
C ALA A 598 8.85 3.09 35.78
N THR A 599 8.47 4.19 35.15
CA THR A 599 8.43 5.53 35.72
C THR A 599 7.54 5.50 36.95
N ALA A 600 8.15 5.37 38.12
CA ALA A 600 7.48 5.64 39.38
C ALA A 600 7.14 7.13 39.40
N GLY A 601 5.83 7.42 39.32
CA GLY A 601 5.30 8.75 39.55
C GLY A 601 5.81 9.28 40.89
N ASN A 602 6.26 10.53 40.87
CA ASN A 602 6.66 11.29 42.03
C ASN A 602 5.43 11.57 42.92
N GLU A 603 5.05 10.62 43.76
CA GLU A 603 4.13 10.87 44.87
C GLU A 603 4.91 11.18 46.15
N THR A 604 4.47 12.26 46.78
CA THR A 604 5.12 12.92 47.90
C THR A 604 5.13 12.02 49.13
N ALA A 605 6.31 11.82 49.71
CA ALA A 605 6.50 11.04 50.93
C ALA A 605 5.70 11.61 52.12
N GLY A 606 4.56 10.97 52.40
CA GLY A 606 3.86 11.06 53.68
C GLY A 606 4.50 10.11 54.69
N ASN A 607 5.14 10.68 55.69
CA ASN A 607 5.79 9.99 56.81
C ASN A 607 4.79 9.09 57.59
N ALA A 608 4.98 7.77 57.55
CA ALA A 608 4.36 6.85 58.49
C ALA A 608 5.36 5.77 58.95
N THR A 609 5.34 5.56 60.26
CA THR A 609 6.39 4.99 61.09
C THR A 609 6.44 3.46 61.03
N ALA A 610 7.65 2.91 61.11
CA ALA A 610 7.92 1.48 61.17
C ALA A 610 7.29 0.80 62.40
N GLY A 611 6.60 -0.31 62.17
CA GLY A 611 6.15 -1.28 63.17
C GLY A 611 6.62 -2.68 62.79
N ASN A 612 7.57 -3.18 63.57
CA ASN A 612 8.28 -4.45 63.45
C ASN A 612 7.43 -5.67 63.89
N ALA A 613 7.43 -6.77 63.13
CA ALA A 613 7.42 -8.17 63.64
C ALA A 613 7.42 -9.18 62.46
N THR A 614 8.55 -9.81 62.14
CA THR A 614 8.99 -11.18 62.52
C THR A 614 8.30 -12.34 61.78
N ALA A 615 9.16 -13.15 61.16
CA ALA A 615 8.90 -14.34 60.35
C ALA A 615 8.29 -15.52 61.14
N GLY A 616 7.52 -16.34 60.41
CA GLY A 616 7.06 -17.67 60.81
C GLY A 616 7.01 -18.59 59.59
N ASN A 617 7.80 -19.66 59.67
CA ASN A 617 8.14 -20.66 58.67
C ASN A 617 7.06 -21.75 58.47
N ALA A 618 7.25 -22.57 57.43
CA ALA A 618 6.73 -23.94 57.21
C ALA A 618 5.28 -24.10 56.68
N THR A 619 4.89 -25.05 55.83
CA THR A 619 5.52 -26.05 54.95
C THR A 619 4.39 -26.61 54.06
N VAL A 620 4.77 -27.06 52.86
CA VAL A 620 4.11 -28.00 51.91
C VAL A 620 3.00 -28.89 52.48
N GLY A 621 1.90 -29.00 51.73
CA GLY A 621 0.92 -30.09 51.79
C GLY A 621 0.37 -30.38 50.39
N THR A 622 0.76 -31.51 49.82
CA THR A 622 0.12 -32.18 48.69
C THR A 622 -1.22 -32.76 49.12
N ASP A 623 -2.24 -32.76 48.25
CA ASP A 623 -3.04 -33.95 47.97
C ASP A 623 -3.98 -33.75 46.78
N ALA A 624 -4.15 -34.85 46.06
CA ALA A 624 -4.92 -35.00 44.84
C ALA A 624 -6.38 -35.43 45.11
N ALA A 625 -7.14 -35.43 44.02
CA ALA A 625 -8.24 -36.34 43.67
C ALA A 625 -9.69 -35.81 43.75
N ALA A 626 -10.25 -35.65 42.54
CA ALA A 626 -11.36 -36.44 41.98
C ALA A 626 -12.81 -35.93 42.10
N ASN A 627 -13.36 -35.73 40.89
CA ASN A 627 -14.63 -36.29 40.36
C ASN A 627 -15.95 -35.55 40.62
N GLY A 628 -16.73 -35.36 39.55
CA GLY A 628 -18.09 -34.80 39.60
C GLY A 628 -18.69 -34.49 38.23
N THR A 629 -19.14 -35.54 37.54
CA THR A 629 -19.96 -35.61 36.32
C THR A 629 -21.28 -34.82 36.32
N ALA A 630 -21.62 -34.29 35.14
CA ALA A 630 -22.91 -34.24 34.41
C ALA A 630 -24.23 -33.84 35.14
N ASN A 631 -25.02 -32.94 34.51
CA ASN A 631 -26.28 -33.33 33.85
C ASN A 631 -26.90 -32.20 33.00
N ALA A 632 -27.55 -32.60 31.89
CA ALA A 632 -28.41 -31.80 31.03
C ALA A 632 -29.89 -31.85 31.48
N THR A 633 -30.72 -30.91 31.00
CA THR A 633 -32.17 -30.99 30.64
C THR A 633 -32.67 -29.55 30.39
N ALA A 634 -33.09 -29.13 29.20
CA ALA A 634 -34.26 -29.47 28.37
C ALA A 634 -35.58 -28.74 28.74
N ASP A 635 -36.06 -27.95 27.76
CA ASP A 635 -37.44 -27.59 27.36
C ASP A 635 -38.45 -26.95 28.34
N ALA A 636 -39.06 -25.81 27.92
CA ALA A 636 -40.39 -25.78 27.29
C ALA A 636 -41.01 -24.36 27.20
N ASN A 637 -41.22 -23.90 25.95
CA ASN A 637 -42.48 -23.45 25.33
C ASN A 637 -43.59 -22.71 26.15
N ALA A 638 -44.05 -21.54 25.66
CA ALA A 638 -45.49 -21.25 25.45
C ALA A 638 -45.78 -19.90 24.75
N THR A 639 -46.78 -19.97 23.87
CA THR A 639 -47.30 -19.03 22.87
C THR A 639 -48.54 -18.25 23.36
N ALA A 640 -48.82 -17.07 22.80
CA ALA A 640 -50.15 -16.51 22.45
C ALA A 640 -49.95 -15.11 21.81
N GLY A 641 -50.53 -14.65 20.69
CA GLY A 641 -51.62 -15.13 19.85
C GLY A 641 -52.88 -14.26 19.97
N THR A 642 -53.11 -13.30 19.04
CA THR A 642 -54.42 -12.81 18.48
C THR A 642 -54.14 -11.64 17.50
N ALA A 643 -54.30 -11.79 16.17
CA ALA A 643 -55.53 -11.71 15.33
C ALA A 643 -56.07 -10.26 15.14
N ALA A 644 -55.84 -9.60 14.00
CA ALA A 644 -56.51 -9.69 12.67
C ALA A 644 -57.77 -8.82 12.53
N ASN A 645 -57.80 -7.93 11.53
CA ASN A 645 -59.02 -7.61 10.79
C ASN A 645 -58.69 -7.14 9.36
N ASP A 646 -59.49 -7.64 8.43
CA ASP A 646 -59.40 -7.53 6.97
C ASP A 646 -60.61 -6.73 6.47
N SER A 647 -60.43 -5.92 5.42
CA SER A 647 -61.52 -5.62 4.47
C SER A 647 -61.02 -4.94 3.19
N THR A 648 -60.96 -5.75 2.14
CA THR A 648 -61.35 -5.56 0.72
C THR A 648 -61.88 -4.20 0.23
N GLY A 649 -61.50 -3.85 -1.02
CA GLY A 649 -62.21 -2.87 -1.86
C GLY A 649 -61.51 -2.56 -3.19
N ALA A 650 -61.93 -3.20 -4.28
CA ALA A 650 -61.48 -2.97 -5.65
C ALA A 650 -62.04 -1.68 -6.28
N GLY A 651 -61.30 -1.07 -7.21
CA GLY A 651 -61.77 0.03 -8.07
C GLY A 651 -60.77 0.40 -9.16
N SER A 652 -61.23 0.41 -10.41
CA SER A 652 -60.47 0.46 -11.67
C SER A 652 -60.37 1.87 -12.28
N ALA A 653 -59.31 2.08 -13.07
CA ALA A 653 -59.16 2.96 -14.26
C ALA A 653 -59.24 4.50 -14.11
N THR A 654 -58.23 5.24 -14.60
CA THR A 654 -58.11 5.75 -15.99
C THR A 654 -56.95 6.76 -16.14
N GLY A 655 -56.14 6.58 -17.19
CA GLY A 655 -55.52 7.56 -18.10
C GLY A 655 -54.87 8.87 -17.59
N SER A 656 -53.61 9.11 -17.98
CA SER A 656 -53.31 9.98 -19.14
C SER A 656 -51.83 9.93 -19.51
N ALA A 657 -51.59 9.79 -20.81
CA ALA A 657 -50.31 10.01 -21.46
C ALA A 657 -49.97 11.51 -21.55
N ALA A 658 -48.67 11.81 -21.65
CA ALA A 658 -48.17 12.93 -22.44
C ALA A 658 -46.72 12.65 -22.86
N SER A 659 -46.57 12.27 -24.13
CA SER A 659 -45.35 12.29 -24.91
C SER A 659 -44.88 13.72 -25.19
N GLY A 660 -43.57 13.92 -25.31
CA GLY A 660 -42.97 15.14 -25.85
C GLY A 660 -41.59 14.86 -26.45
N SER A 661 -41.57 14.16 -27.58
CA SER A 661 -40.41 14.05 -28.46
C SER A 661 -40.17 15.36 -29.23
N ASN A 662 -38.91 15.77 -29.40
CA ASN A 662 -38.43 16.28 -30.69
C ASN A 662 -36.90 16.14 -30.76
N GLY A 663 -36.46 15.31 -31.70
CA GLY A 663 -35.06 15.24 -32.12
C GLY A 663 -34.80 16.11 -33.35
N SER A 664 -33.51 16.28 -33.67
CA SER A 664 -33.01 16.25 -35.04
C SER A 664 -31.47 16.26 -35.05
N ASP A 665 -30.92 15.19 -35.62
CA ASP A 665 -29.76 15.08 -36.52
C ASP A 665 -28.41 15.74 -36.17
N GLY A 666 -27.45 14.89 -35.81
CA GLY A 666 -26.55 14.28 -36.80
C GLY A 666 -25.26 15.03 -37.15
N SER A 667 -24.13 14.51 -36.69
CA SER A 667 -22.93 14.38 -37.52
C SER A 667 -21.95 13.35 -36.96
N ASN A 668 -21.52 12.49 -37.88
CA ASN A 668 -20.54 11.43 -37.74
C ASN A 668 -19.14 12.05 -37.57
N GLY A 669 -18.39 11.62 -36.56
CA GLY A 669 -17.04 12.10 -36.29
C GLY A 669 -16.22 11.04 -35.57
N SER A 670 -15.56 10.20 -36.37
CA SER A 670 -14.47 9.33 -35.93
C SER A 670 -13.34 10.22 -35.36
N SER A 671 -12.97 10.02 -34.11
CA SER A 671 -11.71 10.55 -33.57
C SER A 671 -11.11 9.52 -32.64
N ASP A 672 -9.98 8.99 -33.08
CA ASP A 672 -9.02 8.21 -32.29
C ASP A 672 -8.73 8.95 -30.98
N GLY A 673 -9.17 8.37 -29.86
CA GLY A 673 -8.88 8.83 -28.52
C GLY A 673 -7.52 8.29 -28.10
N ALA A 674 -6.50 9.14 -28.17
CA ALA A 674 -5.22 8.89 -27.53
C ALA A 674 -5.43 8.84 -26.01
N SER A 675 -5.23 7.65 -25.44
CA SER A 675 -5.13 7.43 -24.00
C SER A 675 -4.00 8.32 -23.44
N THR A 676 -4.37 9.25 -22.56
CA THR A 676 -3.44 9.99 -21.72
C THR A 676 -3.32 9.21 -20.42
N THR A 677 -2.12 8.70 -20.12
CA THR A 677 -1.81 7.97 -18.89
C THR A 677 -2.02 8.90 -17.69
N GLN A 678 -3.15 8.72 -17.00
CA GLN A 678 -3.44 9.36 -15.71
C GLN A 678 -2.66 8.64 -14.60
N GLY A 679 -2.12 9.41 -13.64
CA GLY A 679 -1.39 8.88 -12.50
C GLY A 679 -2.28 7.93 -11.70
N SER A 680 -1.95 6.65 -11.73
CA SER A 680 -2.52 5.66 -10.83
C SER A 680 -1.59 5.61 -9.62
N GLY A 681 -2.11 5.80 -8.41
CA GLY A 681 -1.32 5.64 -7.18
C GLY A 681 -0.69 4.24 -7.07
N PRO A 682 0.20 4.00 -6.12
CA PRO A 682 0.97 2.77 -6.05
C PRO A 682 0.06 1.62 -5.61
N GLY A 683 -0.50 0.87 -6.57
CA GLY A 683 -0.83 -0.53 -6.32
C GLY A 683 0.46 -1.36 -6.17
N PHE A 684 0.36 -2.54 -5.60
CA PHE A 684 1.46 -3.51 -5.45
C PHE A 684 2.24 -3.81 -6.76
N GLY A 685 1.65 -3.49 -7.92
CA GLY A 685 2.29 -3.57 -9.23
C GLY A 685 2.21 -2.28 -10.07
N ALA A 686 1.83 -1.13 -9.49
CA ALA A 686 1.78 0.15 -10.20
C ALA A 686 3.18 0.78 -10.32
N LEU A 687 4.08 0.05 -10.96
CA LEU A 687 5.19 0.58 -11.75
C LEU A 687 5.63 -0.37 -12.88
N ALA A 688 4.86 -1.41 -13.19
CA ALA A 688 5.00 -2.23 -14.40
C ALA A 688 4.23 -1.61 -15.59
N ALA A 689 4.61 -0.41 -16.03
CA ALA A 689 4.00 0.23 -17.20
C ALA A 689 5.00 0.81 -18.21
N VAL A 690 6.14 0.15 -18.48
CA VAL A 690 6.88 0.31 -19.75
C VAL A 690 7.68 -0.97 -20.07
N SER A 691 7.07 -1.98 -20.71
CA SER A 691 7.74 -2.95 -21.61
C SER A 691 6.76 -3.99 -22.16
N GLY A 692 5.78 -3.54 -22.95
CA GLY A 692 4.77 -4.42 -23.57
C GLY A 692 4.60 -4.18 -25.06
N LEU A 693 5.68 -3.91 -25.80
CA LEU A 693 5.65 -3.86 -27.26
C LEU A 693 6.91 -4.50 -27.83
N VAL A 694 6.67 -5.46 -28.73
CA VAL A 694 7.62 -6.31 -29.48
C VAL A 694 7.93 -7.66 -28.81
N LEU A 695 6.97 -8.60 -28.86
CA LEU A 695 7.25 -10.03 -29.13
C LEU A 695 6.01 -10.80 -29.61
N GLY A 696 5.22 -10.19 -30.50
CA GLY A 696 4.17 -10.86 -31.26
C GLY A 696 4.63 -11.21 -32.69
N ALA A 697 5.55 -12.18 -32.85
CA ALA A 697 5.74 -12.92 -34.12
C ALA A 697 6.83 -14.00 -34.00
N ALA A 698 6.49 -15.19 -33.48
CA ALA A 698 7.06 -16.47 -33.93
C ALA A 698 6.54 -17.65 -33.09
N ARG A 699 5.27 -18.04 -33.23
CA ARG A 699 4.82 -19.39 -32.85
C ARG A 699 3.53 -19.78 -33.57
N PHE A 700 3.61 -19.83 -34.90
CA PHE A 700 2.73 -20.67 -35.70
C PHE A 700 3.53 -21.16 -36.91
N LEU A 701 3.32 -22.42 -37.30
CA LEU A 701 3.96 -23.18 -38.39
C LEU A 701 5.20 -24.00 -38.02
N ARG A 702 4.99 -25.15 -37.35
CA ARG A 702 5.77 -26.37 -37.66
C ARG A 702 5.04 -27.66 -37.23
N ARG A 703 4.27 -28.22 -38.16
CA ARG A 703 3.77 -29.62 -38.33
C ARG A 703 2.54 -29.52 -39.24
N ASN A 704 2.38 -30.16 -40.39
CA ASN A 704 3.10 -31.17 -41.15
C ASN A 704 2.69 -30.94 -42.61
N ASP A 705 3.63 -31.08 -43.55
CA ASP A 705 3.34 -31.49 -44.93
C ASP A 705 4.43 -32.49 -45.31
N GLU A 706 4.19 -33.75 -44.94
CA GLU A 706 4.43 -34.89 -45.83
C GLU A 706 3.06 -35.57 -45.99
N ASP A 707 2.58 -35.53 -47.24
CA ASP A 707 1.37 -36.10 -47.89
C ASP A 707 -0.04 -35.54 -47.60
#